data_AF-A0A9E0LJ19-F1
#
_entry.id   AF-A0A9E0LJ19-F1
#
_cell.length_a   1.000
_cell.length_b   1.000
_cell.length_c   1.000
_cell.angle_alpha   90.00
_cell.angle_beta   90.00
_cell.angle_gamma   90.00
#
_symmetry.space_group_name_H-M   'P 1'
#
loop_
_entity.id
_entity.type
_entity.pdbx_description
1 polymer ?
#
loop_
_entity_poly.entity_id
_entity_poly.type
_entity_poly.pdbx_seq_one_letter_code
_entity_poly.pdbx_strand_id
1 'polypeptide(L)'
;MFACFGNTLGVYFNCDDFLHLPYLYRLFSGEPELFLTNFSGPWVGERSLYLFFRPVTEVSLMVDYFFNQAIPFGYHLSNLLWHTANAFILFLFTKALLENLEVGERKDQLAMAIFAAGIFAVFPTHSEAVAWILARADLVSTFFLLLSLYFFVVGQNRKNSKSSQSKRVGQFTLLSLAAFFCSLLSKESAISLPVIVFALSITLSTADNRKQKLSQAAKDIAPYLVAFAAYLVWRFLAIGKLVGGYVGSIGQRLYENYFARWVSSGSLWQLLHPFNQGIYAENHVLRVILRVLYALAGIIVVAGIVIDQKLASRQKLIYFALAFFTATMLPNFQVWGLSSSMSGSRIAYLPSTALALIIVFSIYIVSPIIWSAKLGSAELGRVLKASSITVLISLALTFATVTNGNNIAWLNSAKSIRDLKKDVEKELATLAVGQKLVLFNLPSRVDGAFTFTMRPMLAGLFIAPVWPDSKKDQSADIVPLDYHPNWSIFVNRQDFETIIRQPQLYKLATYDAALGKLVKPDLTIPAELSPELSRDRDSSLPSLSMTVGQGTKSSSYYLKPEGPTKSINPLTVDFLELDVKVTKKSPQIFPPAQLSQTNNKASLFVIWNNRPADQEDQTEPHWTSVPADGQEHKILVELGPLKRWLLSKDVDEIRLDVATDEYDWQIGKPKLIGAKTITPNLSTTHNEDNYDLAPLSEDRKTKSPNQRIAKEAITFDFDASKTMGDKAGAAVLVEVSKPYASFEHYNYLMRERLPSKHALLRATLNSLKGSFTLETKPISSASSNASANNETDIAIYQVHVAALDDAGQVVGTFSDPVAIKSALPIAIK
;
A
#
# COMPACT_ATOMS: atom_id res chain seq x y z
N MET A 1 -24.79 -14.29 3.08
CA MET A 1 -23.87 -13.67 4.06
C MET A 1 -23.12 -14.70 4.88
N PHE A 2 -23.71 -15.40 5.86
CA PHE A 2 -22.97 -16.43 6.64
C PHE A 2 -22.35 -17.54 5.78
N ALA A 3 -23.05 -18.05 4.76
CA ALA A 3 -22.45 -19.01 3.84
C ALA A 3 -21.26 -18.44 3.03
N CYS A 4 -21.20 -17.12 2.83
CA CYS A 4 -20.14 -16.45 2.06
C CYS A 4 -18.94 -16.13 2.95
N PHE A 5 -19.19 -15.49 4.10
CA PHE A 5 -18.18 -14.91 5.00
C PHE A 5 -17.97 -15.71 6.29
N GLY A 6 -18.71 -16.79 6.53
CA GLY A 6 -18.56 -17.57 7.77
C GLY A 6 -17.14 -18.10 7.96
N ASN A 7 -16.42 -18.35 6.86
CA ASN A 7 -15.02 -18.74 6.89
C ASN A 7 -14.09 -17.62 7.39
N THR A 8 -14.47 -16.33 7.29
CA THR A 8 -13.66 -15.22 7.79
C THR A 8 -13.63 -15.16 9.32
N LEU A 9 -14.56 -15.83 10.02
CA LEU A 9 -14.57 -15.90 11.48
C LEU A 9 -13.34 -16.63 12.06
N GLY A 10 -12.68 -17.48 11.27
CA GLY A 10 -11.46 -18.20 11.64
C GLY A 10 -10.16 -17.52 11.22
N VAL A 11 -10.24 -16.32 10.63
CA VAL A 11 -9.08 -15.51 10.27
C VAL A 11 -8.38 -15.03 11.55
N TYR A 12 -7.04 -14.97 11.49
CA TYR A 12 -6.22 -14.43 12.57
C TYR A 12 -6.01 -12.92 12.35
N PHE A 13 -5.45 -12.22 13.32
CA PHE A 13 -5.05 -10.82 13.14
C PHE A 13 -4.07 -10.67 11.97
N ASN A 14 -4.16 -9.55 11.24
CA ASN A 14 -3.32 -9.22 10.09
C ASN A 14 -2.85 -7.76 10.13
N CYS A 15 -1.64 -7.49 9.64
CA CYS A 15 -1.13 -6.15 9.34
C CYS A 15 -1.27 -5.16 10.50
N ASP A 16 -2.02 -4.07 10.28
CA ASP A 16 -2.22 -3.00 11.25
C ASP A 16 -2.91 -3.46 12.54
N ASP A 17 -3.58 -4.64 12.54
CA ASP A 17 -4.23 -5.20 13.73
C ASP A 17 -3.21 -5.37 14.89
N PHE A 18 -1.95 -5.67 14.55
CA PHE A 18 -0.85 -5.82 15.50
C PHE A 18 -0.30 -4.50 16.05
N LEU A 19 -0.66 -3.37 15.46
CA LEU A 19 -0.38 -2.03 16.02
C LEU A 19 -1.52 -1.60 16.96
N HIS A 20 -2.74 -1.94 16.58
CA HIS A 20 -3.94 -1.50 17.28
C HIS A 20 -4.18 -2.27 18.59
N LEU A 21 -3.94 -3.58 18.61
CA LEU A 21 -4.13 -4.41 19.82
C LEU A 21 -3.26 -3.98 21.01
N PRO A 22 -1.93 -3.74 20.85
CA PRO A 22 -1.10 -3.26 21.96
C PRO A 22 -1.53 -1.88 22.46
N TYR A 23 -1.98 -1.00 21.56
CA TYR A 23 -2.55 0.30 21.92
C TYR A 23 -3.79 0.13 22.81
N LEU A 24 -4.74 -0.71 22.40
CA LEU A 24 -5.94 -1.00 23.19
C LEU A 24 -5.60 -1.66 24.52
N TYR A 25 -4.63 -2.59 24.55
CA TYR A 25 -4.18 -3.18 25.80
C TYR A 25 -3.68 -2.13 26.78
N ARG A 26 -2.79 -1.23 26.37
CA ARG A 26 -2.28 -0.14 27.23
C ARG A 26 -3.42 0.74 27.76
N LEU A 27 -4.37 1.09 26.90
CA LEU A 27 -5.55 1.86 27.27
C LEU A 27 -6.35 1.20 28.40
N PHE A 28 -6.59 -0.11 28.31
CA PHE A 28 -7.38 -0.85 29.31
C PHE A 28 -6.55 -1.33 30.52
N SER A 29 -5.22 -1.33 30.43
CA SER A 29 -4.30 -1.84 31.47
C SER A 29 -3.63 -0.76 32.33
N GLY A 30 -3.96 0.53 32.14
CA GLY A 30 -3.50 1.58 33.05
C GLY A 30 -3.19 2.96 32.43
N GLU A 31 -3.38 3.15 31.13
CA GLU A 31 -3.10 4.41 30.42
C GLU A 31 -4.39 5.03 29.81
N PRO A 32 -5.38 5.45 30.62
CA PRO A 32 -6.68 5.95 30.13
C PRO A 32 -6.58 7.23 29.30
N GLU A 33 -5.52 8.01 29.46
CA GLU A 33 -5.21 9.20 28.67
C GLU A 33 -5.01 8.91 27.17
N LEU A 34 -4.69 7.66 26.82
CA LEU A 34 -4.63 7.21 25.43
C LEU A 34 -5.99 7.34 24.73
N PHE A 35 -7.10 7.27 25.48
CA PHE A 35 -8.44 7.44 24.94
C PHE A 35 -8.58 8.81 24.30
N LEU A 36 -8.32 9.89 25.05
CA LEU A 36 -8.44 11.25 24.53
C LEU A 36 -7.38 11.53 23.46
N THR A 37 -6.17 11.00 23.64
CA THR A 37 -5.05 11.19 22.70
C THR A 37 -5.38 10.67 21.30
N ASN A 38 -6.12 9.55 21.19
CA ASN A 38 -6.50 8.98 19.90
C ASN A 38 -7.72 9.69 19.26
N PHE A 39 -8.47 10.48 20.03
CA PHE A 39 -9.49 11.39 19.50
C PHE A 39 -8.87 12.72 19.05
N SER A 40 -7.72 13.11 19.60
CA SER A 40 -7.02 14.37 19.27
C SER A 40 -5.65 14.13 18.63
N GLY A 41 -5.45 12.99 17.97
CA GLY A 41 -4.15 12.55 17.47
C GLY A 41 -4.28 11.55 16.32
N PRO A 42 -3.16 11.10 15.72
CA PRO A 42 -3.16 10.12 14.64
C PRO A 42 -3.73 8.77 15.07
N TRP A 43 -4.72 8.27 14.32
CA TRP A 43 -5.22 6.90 14.42
C TRP A 43 -4.07 5.87 14.40
N VAL A 44 -4.05 4.95 15.37
CA VAL A 44 -3.02 3.90 15.55
C VAL A 44 -1.68 4.39 16.16
N GLY A 45 -1.58 5.65 16.59
CA GLY A 45 -0.63 6.09 17.62
C GLY A 45 0.87 6.14 17.29
N GLU A 46 1.32 5.60 16.15
CA GLU A 46 2.74 5.64 15.77
C GLU A 46 3.07 6.87 14.91
N ARG A 47 3.91 7.74 15.46
CA ARG A 47 4.29 9.05 14.90
C ARG A 47 5.01 8.89 13.54
N SER A 48 4.27 8.95 12.43
CA SER A 48 4.67 9.68 11.19
C SER A 48 3.89 9.32 9.91
N LEU A 49 3.16 8.20 9.82
CA LEU A 49 2.68 7.71 8.51
C LEU A 49 1.16 7.83 8.26
N TYR A 50 0.34 7.87 9.32
CA TYR A 50 -1.13 7.81 9.23
C TYR A 50 -1.82 8.85 10.15
N LEU A 51 -2.17 10.02 9.61
CA LEU A 51 -2.90 11.07 10.32
C LEU A 51 -4.40 11.01 9.98
N PHE A 52 -5.11 10.02 10.55
CA PHE A 52 -6.57 9.89 10.39
C PHE A 52 -7.32 10.32 11.66
N PHE A 53 -8.53 10.85 11.47
CA PHE A 53 -9.43 11.23 12.56
C PHE A 53 -10.72 10.40 12.46
N ARG A 54 -10.78 9.28 13.19
CA ARG A 54 -11.84 8.25 13.09
C ARG A 54 -12.40 7.76 14.44
N PRO A 55 -12.87 8.67 15.31
CA PRO A 55 -13.26 8.31 16.68
C PRO A 55 -14.42 7.30 16.76
N VAL A 56 -15.38 7.31 15.83
CA VAL A 56 -16.50 6.36 15.87
C VAL A 56 -16.04 4.93 15.57
N THR A 57 -15.13 4.77 14.61
CA THR A 57 -14.51 3.47 14.33
C THR A 57 -13.68 3.01 15.52
N GLU A 58 -12.97 3.92 16.17
CA GLU A 58 -12.17 3.58 17.35
C GLU A 58 -13.00 3.07 18.52
N VAL A 59 -14.06 3.79 18.87
CA VAL A 59 -14.99 3.33 19.91
C VAL A 59 -15.54 1.93 19.58
N SER A 60 -15.86 1.67 18.31
CA SER A 60 -16.35 0.35 17.91
C SER A 60 -15.30 -0.77 18.11
N LEU A 61 -14.01 -0.48 17.93
CA LEU A 61 -12.92 -1.44 18.15
C LEU A 61 -12.61 -1.59 19.65
N MET A 62 -12.69 -0.51 20.43
CA MET A 62 -12.57 -0.55 21.89
C MET A 62 -13.65 -1.41 22.55
N VAL A 63 -14.89 -1.33 22.04
CA VAL A 63 -15.99 -2.19 22.50
C VAL A 63 -15.66 -3.66 22.25
N ASP A 64 -15.14 -4.01 21.07
CA ASP A 64 -14.74 -5.39 20.80
C ASP A 64 -13.58 -5.84 21.70
N TYR A 65 -12.62 -4.96 21.96
CA TYR A 65 -11.52 -5.27 22.86
C TYR A 65 -11.98 -5.51 24.29
N PHE A 66 -12.92 -4.70 24.78
CA PHE A 66 -13.50 -4.88 26.11
C PHE A 66 -14.10 -6.28 26.29
N PHE A 67 -14.78 -6.81 25.26
CA PHE A 67 -15.40 -8.14 25.33
C PHE A 67 -14.49 -9.30 24.94
N ASN A 68 -13.55 -9.08 24.00
CA ASN A 68 -12.81 -10.16 23.35
C ASN A 68 -11.30 -10.12 23.57
N GLN A 69 -10.74 -9.00 24.06
CA GLN A 69 -9.30 -8.80 24.22
C GLN A 69 -8.53 -9.20 22.94
N ALA A 70 -7.55 -10.09 23.01
CA ALA A 70 -6.79 -10.59 21.85
C ALA A 70 -7.42 -11.84 21.18
N ILE A 71 -8.75 -12.00 21.20
CA ILE A 71 -9.44 -13.10 20.52
C ILE A 71 -10.01 -12.60 19.18
N PRO A 72 -9.46 -13.00 18.01
CA PRO A 72 -9.86 -12.46 16.70
C PRO A 72 -11.34 -12.67 16.34
N PHE A 73 -11.92 -13.79 16.80
CA PHE A 73 -13.27 -14.21 16.44
C PHE A 73 -14.32 -13.10 16.67
N GLY A 74 -14.27 -12.43 17.83
CA GLY A 74 -15.24 -11.39 18.16
C GLY A 74 -15.18 -10.18 17.22
N TYR A 75 -13.97 -9.78 16.81
CA TYR A 75 -13.77 -8.67 15.88
C TYR A 75 -14.31 -8.99 14.48
N HIS A 76 -14.08 -10.22 13.99
CA HIS A 76 -14.63 -10.67 12.71
C HIS A 76 -16.15 -10.83 12.75
N LEU A 77 -16.70 -11.29 13.88
CA LEU A 77 -18.15 -11.35 14.09
C LEU A 77 -18.76 -9.94 14.04
N SER A 78 -18.19 -8.98 14.75
CA SER A 78 -18.63 -7.58 14.71
C SER A 78 -18.54 -6.98 13.30
N ASN A 79 -17.47 -7.26 12.53
CA ASN A 79 -17.39 -6.85 11.12
C ASN A 79 -18.50 -7.48 10.27
N LEU A 80 -18.78 -8.77 10.44
CA LEU A 80 -19.86 -9.44 9.72
C LEU A 80 -21.24 -8.88 10.09
N LEU A 81 -21.45 -8.49 11.35
CA LEU A 81 -22.67 -7.82 11.80
C LEU A 81 -22.80 -6.42 11.17
N TRP A 82 -21.73 -5.63 11.10
CA TRP A 82 -21.74 -4.34 10.39
C TRP A 82 -22.05 -4.51 8.90
N HIS A 83 -21.44 -5.49 8.23
CA HIS A 83 -21.74 -5.81 6.85
C HIS A 83 -23.21 -6.23 6.65
N THR A 84 -23.75 -7.03 7.57
CA THR A 84 -25.16 -7.44 7.56
C THR A 84 -26.09 -6.24 7.76
N ALA A 85 -25.74 -5.34 8.68
CA ALA A 85 -26.47 -4.10 8.92
C ALA A 85 -26.45 -3.19 7.68
N ASN A 86 -25.33 -3.13 6.94
CA ASN A 86 -25.21 -2.40 5.68
C ASN A 86 -26.17 -2.93 4.61
N ALA A 87 -26.22 -4.26 4.42
CA ALA A 87 -27.16 -4.87 3.48
C ALA A 87 -28.62 -4.59 3.89
N PHE A 88 -28.94 -4.66 5.17
CA PHE A 88 -30.29 -4.39 5.68
C PHE A 88 -30.70 -2.92 5.50
N ILE A 89 -29.82 -1.96 5.82
CA ILE A 89 -30.15 -0.55 5.62
C ILE A 89 -30.22 -0.18 4.13
N LEU A 90 -29.42 -0.82 3.27
CA LEU A 90 -29.54 -0.68 1.81
C LEU A 90 -30.91 -1.18 1.31
N PHE A 91 -31.40 -2.30 1.84
CA PHE A 91 -32.76 -2.77 1.57
C PHE A 91 -33.81 -1.72 1.96
N LEU A 92 -33.73 -1.17 3.18
CA LEU A 92 -34.67 -0.16 3.68
C LEU A 92 -34.62 1.13 2.86
N PHE A 93 -33.42 1.61 2.53
CA PHE A 93 -33.21 2.78 1.67
C PHE A 93 -33.81 2.56 0.28
N THR A 94 -33.49 1.44 -0.37
CA THR A 94 -33.95 1.12 -1.73
C THR A 94 -35.47 1.00 -1.77
N LYS A 95 -36.06 0.32 -0.79
CA LYS A 95 -37.51 0.20 -0.66
C LYS A 95 -38.18 1.57 -0.50
N ALA A 96 -37.68 2.41 0.41
CA ALA A 96 -38.23 3.75 0.64
C ALA A 96 -38.10 4.66 -0.60
N LEU A 97 -37.00 4.53 -1.35
CA LEU A 97 -36.75 5.25 -2.59
C LEU A 97 -37.73 4.85 -3.70
N LEU A 98 -37.92 3.53 -3.89
CA LEU A 98 -38.84 2.98 -4.89
C LEU A 98 -40.29 3.30 -4.57
N GLU A 99 -40.68 3.28 -3.29
CA GLU A 99 -42.00 3.68 -2.82
C GLU A 99 -42.28 5.17 -3.07
N ASN A 100 -41.29 6.05 -2.89
CA ASN A 100 -41.46 7.48 -3.18
C ASN A 100 -41.67 7.76 -4.67
N LEU A 101 -40.88 7.09 -5.51
CA LEU A 101 -40.91 7.30 -6.96
C LEU A 101 -42.01 6.49 -7.67
N GLU A 102 -42.80 5.73 -6.91
CA GLU A 102 -43.89 4.87 -7.38
C GLU A 102 -43.46 3.93 -8.53
N VAL A 103 -42.24 3.38 -8.44
CA VAL A 103 -41.64 2.56 -9.50
C VAL A 103 -42.12 1.12 -9.37
N GLY A 104 -43.13 0.77 -10.17
CA GLY A 104 -43.71 -0.57 -10.20
C GLY A 104 -44.64 -0.86 -9.03
N GLU A 105 -45.23 -2.05 -9.04
CA GLU A 105 -46.08 -2.51 -7.95
C GLU A 105 -45.28 -2.81 -6.68
N ARG A 106 -45.95 -2.87 -5.53
CA ARG A 106 -45.32 -3.18 -4.22
C ARG A 106 -44.46 -4.45 -4.23
N LYS A 107 -44.86 -5.48 -4.99
CA LYS A 107 -44.07 -6.72 -5.13
C LYS A 107 -42.76 -6.49 -5.88
N ASP A 108 -42.79 -5.64 -6.90
CA ASP A 108 -41.61 -5.29 -7.71
C ASP A 108 -40.65 -4.42 -6.92
N GLN A 109 -41.20 -3.43 -6.18
CA GLN A 109 -40.42 -2.60 -5.25
C GLN A 109 -39.70 -3.45 -4.20
N LEU A 110 -40.40 -4.43 -3.62
CA LEU A 110 -39.82 -5.36 -2.66
C LEU A 110 -38.74 -6.24 -3.29
N ALA A 111 -39.00 -6.81 -4.48
CA ALA A 111 -38.05 -7.66 -5.17
C ALA A 111 -36.77 -6.89 -5.54
N MET A 112 -36.89 -5.68 -6.10
CA MET A 112 -35.74 -4.83 -6.40
C MET A 112 -34.94 -4.47 -5.14
N ALA A 113 -35.61 -4.14 -4.04
CA ALA A 113 -34.92 -3.86 -2.78
C ALA A 113 -34.17 -5.10 -2.23
N ILE A 114 -34.78 -6.29 -2.31
CA ILE A 114 -34.14 -7.55 -1.92
C ILE A 114 -32.93 -7.85 -2.81
N PHE A 115 -33.06 -7.70 -4.13
CA PHE A 115 -31.95 -7.94 -5.05
C PHE A 115 -30.83 -6.93 -4.86
N ALA A 116 -31.13 -5.64 -4.61
CA ALA A 116 -30.10 -4.62 -4.41
C ALA A 116 -29.28 -4.92 -3.15
N ALA A 117 -29.96 -5.22 -2.04
CA ALA A 117 -29.31 -5.63 -0.80
C ALA A 117 -28.58 -6.97 -0.95
N GLY A 118 -29.18 -7.94 -1.64
CA GLY A 118 -28.62 -9.27 -1.84
C GLY A 118 -27.35 -9.26 -2.68
N ILE A 119 -27.35 -8.54 -3.80
CA ILE A 119 -26.17 -8.36 -4.67
C ILE A 119 -25.05 -7.64 -3.92
N PHE A 120 -25.37 -6.58 -3.17
CA PHE A 120 -24.38 -5.91 -2.31
C PHE A 120 -23.83 -6.85 -1.23
N ALA A 121 -24.69 -7.61 -0.55
CA ALA A 121 -24.32 -8.51 0.55
C ALA A 121 -23.41 -9.67 0.14
N VAL A 122 -23.28 -9.95 -1.15
CA VAL A 122 -22.44 -11.03 -1.68
C VAL A 122 -21.48 -10.51 -2.74
N PHE A 123 -21.25 -9.20 -2.80
CA PHE A 123 -20.45 -8.60 -3.86
C PHE A 123 -18.97 -9.03 -3.70
N PRO A 124 -18.27 -9.50 -4.76
CA PRO A 124 -17.02 -10.24 -4.56
C PRO A 124 -15.79 -9.44 -4.12
N THR A 125 -15.87 -8.11 -4.12
CA THR A 125 -14.81 -7.23 -3.61
C THR A 125 -14.89 -6.98 -2.10
N HIS A 126 -15.84 -7.58 -1.39
CA HIS A 126 -16.07 -7.30 0.02
C HIS A 126 -15.13 -8.05 0.97
N SER A 127 -14.36 -9.02 0.48
CA SER A 127 -13.48 -9.88 1.28
C SER A 127 -12.56 -9.07 2.19
N GLU A 128 -11.84 -8.08 1.67
CA GLU A 128 -10.93 -7.26 2.49
C GLU A 128 -11.67 -6.42 3.53
N ALA A 129 -12.82 -5.83 3.19
CA ALA A 129 -13.58 -5.00 4.11
C ALA A 129 -14.15 -5.80 5.31
N VAL A 130 -14.48 -7.08 5.09
CA VAL A 130 -15.07 -7.94 6.12
C VAL A 130 -14.00 -8.74 6.88
N ALA A 131 -13.02 -9.30 6.18
CA ALA A 131 -11.99 -10.15 6.74
C ALA A 131 -10.89 -9.38 7.47
N TRP A 132 -10.54 -8.16 7.04
CA TRP A 132 -9.56 -7.35 7.75
C TRP A 132 -10.22 -6.53 8.87
N ILE A 133 -9.80 -6.72 10.12
CA ILE A 133 -10.47 -6.12 11.29
C ILE A 133 -10.46 -4.60 11.19
N LEU A 134 -9.31 -3.98 10.93
CA LEU A 134 -9.20 -2.52 10.83
C LEU A 134 -9.82 -1.92 9.56
N ALA A 135 -10.15 -2.72 8.55
CA ALA A 135 -10.97 -2.25 7.42
C ALA A 135 -12.41 -1.91 7.84
N ARG A 136 -12.80 -2.18 9.10
CA ARG A 136 -14.07 -1.76 9.72
C ARG A 136 -14.46 -0.30 9.48
N ALA A 137 -13.50 0.61 9.36
CA ALA A 137 -13.78 2.01 9.03
C ALA A 137 -14.69 2.12 7.78
N ASP A 138 -14.48 1.27 6.78
CA ASP A 138 -15.30 1.19 5.57
C ASP A 138 -16.73 0.72 5.88
N LEU A 139 -16.88 -0.30 6.74
CA LEU A 139 -18.18 -0.88 7.10
C LEU A 139 -19.03 0.11 7.90
N VAL A 140 -18.46 0.69 8.96
CA VAL A 140 -19.16 1.61 9.89
C VAL A 140 -19.51 2.92 9.18
N SER A 141 -18.59 3.48 8.39
CA SER A 141 -18.87 4.69 7.61
C SER A 141 -20.01 4.46 6.61
N THR A 142 -20.00 3.32 5.92
CA THR A 142 -21.07 2.95 4.97
C THR A 142 -22.43 2.83 5.66
N PHE A 143 -22.48 2.23 6.86
CA PHE A 143 -23.73 2.08 7.60
C PHE A 143 -24.37 3.43 7.89
N PHE A 144 -23.59 4.34 8.47
CA PHE A 144 -24.08 5.66 8.82
C PHE A 144 -24.39 6.52 7.59
N LEU A 145 -23.67 6.33 6.49
CA LEU A 145 -23.97 6.99 5.21
C LEU A 145 -25.32 6.53 4.65
N LEU A 146 -25.54 5.22 4.58
CA LEU A 146 -26.80 4.66 4.09
C LEU A 146 -27.98 4.97 5.03
N LEU A 147 -27.74 4.97 6.34
CA LEU A 147 -28.73 5.37 7.34
C LEU A 147 -29.13 6.84 7.18
N SER A 148 -28.16 7.70 6.88
CA SER A 148 -28.41 9.11 6.56
C SER A 148 -29.28 9.26 5.32
N LEU A 149 -28.98 8.53 4.23
CA LEU A 149 -29.78 8.50 3.01
C LEU A 149 -31.20 7.96 3.25
N TYR A 150 -31.34 6.89 4.04
CA TYR A 150 -32.63 6.33 4.41
C TYR A 150 -33.51 7.37 5.12
N PHE A 151 -33.00 8.02 6.17
CA PHE A 151 -33.76 9.05 6.88
C PHE A 151 -34.06 10.28 6.01
N PHE A 152 -33.16 10.65 5.10
CA PHE A 152 -33.43 11.70 4.13
C PHE A 152 -34.64 11.36 3.26
N VAL A 153 -34.67 10.17 2.64
CA VAL A 153 -35.81 9.73 1.80
C VAL A 153 -37.09 9.69 2.63
N VAL A 154 -37.07 9.10 3.83
CA VAL A 154 -38.25 9.02 4.70
C VAL A 154 -38.76 10.42 5.07
N GLY A 155 -37.86 11.36 5.34
CA GLY A 155 -38.21 12.77 5.56
C GLY A 155 -38.90 13.41 4.36
N GLN A 156 -38.38 13.19 3.15
CA GLN A 156 -38.97 13.70 1.91
C GLN A 156 -40.36 13.08 1.63
N ASN A 157 -40.55 11.78 1.87
CA ASN A 157 -41.85 11.11 1.73
C ASN A 157 -42.92 11.77 2.63
N ARG A 158 -42.53 12.19 3.83
CA ARG A 158 -43.43 12.86 4.79
C ARG A 158 -43.68 14.32 4.44
N LYS A 159 -42.70 15.01 3.86
CA LYS A 159 -42.82 16.39 3.37
C LYS A 159 -43.83 16.50 2.22
N ASN A 160 -43.88 15.49 1.34
CA ASN A 160 -44.80 15.44 0.20
C ASN A 160 -46.22 14.95 0.56
N SER A 161 -46.47 14.47 1.78
CA SER A 161 -47.78 13.98 2.21
C SER A 161 -48.68 15.11 2.73
N LYS A 162 -49.97 15.11 2.34
CA LYS A 162 -50.96 16.14 2.73
C LYS A 162 -51.21 16.25 4.25
N SER A 163 -50.82 15.25 5.05
CA SER A 163 -50.94 15.25 6.52
C SER A 163 -49.65 15.68 7.25
N SER A 164 -48.75 16.40 6.55
CA SER A 164 -47.40 16.70 7.04
C SER A 164 -47.39 17.43 8.39
N GLN A 165 -47.01 16.71 9.44
CA GLN A 165 -46.64 17.30 10.72
C GLN A 165 -45.18 17.78 10.62
N SER A 166 -44.98 19.11 10.51
CA SER A 166 -43.67 19.78 10.41
C SER A 166 -42.62 19.22 11.40
N LYS A 167 -43.05 18.90 12.63
CA LYS A 167 -42.19 18.32 13.68
C LYS A 167 -41.54 16.97 13.29
N ARG A 168 -42.25 16.09 12.59
CA ARG A 168 -41.71 14.78 12.17
C ARG A 168 -40.71 14.88 11.03
N VAL A 169 -40.90 15.84 10.12
CA VAL A 169 -39.94 16.10 9.04
C VAL A 169 -38.60 16.58 9.63
N GLY A 170 -38.64 17.53 10.57
CA GLY A 170 -37.45 18.01 11.28
C GLY A 170 -36.70 16.91 12.04
N GLN A 171 -37.42 15.95 12.65
CA GLN A 171 -36.80 14.80 13.32
C GLN A 171 -36.00 13.92 12.35
N PHE A 172 -36.55 13.59 11.18
CA PHE A 172 -35.83 12.78 10.19
C PHE A 172 -34.63 13.52 9.59
N THR A 173 -34.73 14.83 9.38
CA THR A 173 -33.59 15.64 8.97
C THR A 173 -32.48 15.61 10.02
N LEU A 174 -32.81 15.77 11.31
CA LEU A 174 -31.83 15.69 12.40
C LEU A 174 -31.16 14.31 12.48
N LEU A 175 -31.94 13.22 12.37
CA LEU A 175 -31.41 11.86 12.36
C LEU A 175 -30.49 11.61 11.16
N SER A 176 -30.84 12.14 9.98
CA SER A 176 -30.02 12.06 8.78
C SER A 176 -28.69 12.82 8.95
N LEU A 177 -28.72 14.03 9.52
CA LEU A 177 -27.51 14.82 9.82
C LEU A 177 -26.64 14.17 10.88
N ALA A 178 -27.22 13.64 11.95
CA ALA A 178 -26.49 12.92 12.99
C ALA A 178 -25.79 11.67 12.42
N ALA A 179 -26.50 10.89 11.60
CA ALA A 179 -25.90 9.75 10.91
C ALA A 179 -24.79 10.19 9.94
N PHE A 180 -24.96 11.26 9.18
CA PHE A 180 -23.90 11.78 8.32
C PHE A 180 -22.65 12.18 9.12
N PHE A 181 -22.84 12.86 10.25
CA PHE A 181 -21.74 13.26 11.10
C PHE A 181 -20.99 12.05 11.68
N CYS A 182 -21.70 11.01 12.14
CA CYS A 182 -21.09 9.73 12.54
C CYS A 182 -20.33 9.05 11.39
N SER A 183 -20.83 9.15 10.15
CA SER A 183 -20.16 8.60 8.97
C SER A 183 -18.82 9.29 8.70
N LEU A 184 -18.77 10.62 8.79
CA LEU A 184 -17.54 11.42 8.67
C LEU A 184 -16.53 11.12 9.79
N LEU A 185 -17.02 10.92 11.03
CA LEU A 185 -16.22 10.52 12.18
C LEU A 185 -15.78 9.04 12.13
N SER A 186 -16.24 8.27 11.15
CA SER A 186 -15.80 6.89 10.91
C SER A 186 -14.79 6.80 9.78
N LYS A 187 -15.03 7.51 8.66
CA LYS A 187 -14.11 7.56 7.53
C LYS A 187 -14.34 8.80 6.67
N GLU A 188 -13.25 9.34 6.15
CA GLU A 188 -13.24 10.55 5.32
C GLU A 188 -13.93 10.36 3.96
N SER A 189 -14.12 9.14 3.46
CA SER A 189 -14.84 8.88 2.20
C SER A 189 -16.31 9.31 2.25
N ALA A 190 -16.86 9.52 3.45
CA ALA A 190 -18.22 10.01 3.66
C ALA A 190 -18.46 11.43 3.14
N ILE A 191 -17.41 12.19 2.81
CA ILE A 191 -17.52 13.52 2.17
C ILE A 191 -18.31 13.51 0.85
N SER A 192 -18.53 12.32 0.28
CA SER A 192 -19.37 12.10 -0.89
C SER A 192 -20.87 12.37 -0.64
N LEU A 193 -21.35 12.27 0.61
CA LEU A 193 -22.79 12.32 0.92
C LEU A 193 -23.51 13.60 0.45
N PRO A 194 -22.99 14.84 0.64
CA PRO A 194 -23.70 16.04 0.18
C PRO A 194 -24.00 16.00 -1.33
N VAL A 195 -23.07 15.49 -2.14
CA VAL A 195 -23.28 15.32 -3.59
C VAL A 195 -24.36 14.28 -3.87
N ILE A 196 -24.38 13.18 -3.10
CA ILE A 196 -25.40 12.13 -3.22
C ILE A 196 -26.79 12.66 -2.83
N VAL A 197 -26.90 13.41 -1.73
CA VAL A 197 -28.16 14.05 -1.28
C VAL A 197 -28.65 15.05 -2.32
N PHE A 198 -27.76 15.81 -2.95
CA PHE A 198 -28.12 16.73 -4.03
C PHE A 198 -28.72 15.99 -5.23
N ALA A 199 -28.04 14.92 -5.70
CA ALA A 199 -28.56 14.08 -6.78
C ALA A 199 -29.89 13.41 -6.42
N LEU A 200 -30.01 12.95 -5.17
CA LEU A 200 -31.24 12.34 -4.65
C LEU A 200 -32.38 13.35 -4.54
N SER A 201 -32.13 14.58 -4.07
CA SER A 201 -33.16 15.65 -4.01
C SER A 201 -33.66 16.01 -5.41
N ILE A 202 -32.78 16.12 -6.41
CA ILE A 202 -33.18 16.33 -7.80
C ILE A 202 -34.06 15.17 -8.30
N THR A 203 -33.71 13.94 -7.91
CA THR A 203 -34.41 12.71 -8.32
C THR A 203 -35.82 12.65 -7.73
N LEU A 204 -35.97 13.01 -6.45
CA LEU A 204 -37.24 12.99 -5.71
C LEU A 204 -38.11 14.24 -5.93
N SER A 205 -37.57 15.30 -6.55
CA SER A 205 -38.27 16.57 -6.70
C SER A 205 -39.47 16.49 -7.65
N THR A 206 -40.62 16.95 -7.17
CA THR A 206 -41.87 17.09 -7.93
C THR A 206 -42.00 18.42 -8.68
N ALA A 207 -41.08 19.37 -8.49
CA ALA A 207 -41.14 20.68 -9.16
C ALA A 207 -41.11 20.59 -10.69
N ASP A 208 -41.83 21.48 -11.37
CA ASP A 208 -42.03 21.43 -12.83
C ASP A 208 -40.81 21.93 -13.63
N ASN A 209 -40.09 22.94 -13.14
CA ASN A 209 -38.97 23.54 -13.86
C ASN A 209 -37.59 23.27 -13.23
N ARG A 210 -36.54 23.30 -14.07
CA ARG A 210 -35.17 22.98 -13.65
C ARG A 210 -34.62 23.91 -12.56
N LYS A 211 -34.96 25.21 -12.61
CA LYS A 211 -34.49 26.19 -11.62
C LYS A 211 -35.03 25.88 -10.22
N GLN A 212 -36.31 25.53 -10.11
CA GLN A 212 -36.94 25.15 -8.85
C GLN A 212 -36.37 23.83 -8.31
N LYS A 213 -36.14 22.83 -9.17
CA LYS A 213 -35.47 21.57 -8.77
C LYS A 213 -34.09 21.84 -8.16
N LEU A 214 -33.27 22.66 -8.84
CA LEU A 214 -31.93 23.02 -8.35
C LEU A 214 -31.99 23.84 -7.05
N SER A 215 -32.94 24.77 -6.94
CA SER A 215 -33.14 25.55 -5.71
C SER A 215 -33.56 24.67 -4.54
N GLN A 216 -34.46 23.70 -4.75
CA GLN A 216 -34.87 22.74 -3.72
C GLN A 216 -33.70 21.85 -3.30
N ALA A 217 -32.93 21.32 -4.25
CA ALA A 217 -31.74 20.54 -3.96
C ALA A 217 -30.66 21.33 -3.21
N ALA A 218 -30.49 22.63 -3.54
CA ALA A 218 -29.59 23.53 -2.83
C ALA A 218 -30.05 23.78 -1.37
N LYS A 219 -31.36 23.87 -1.12
CA LYS A 219 -31.90 23.98 0.25
C LYS A 219 -31.72 22.69 1.04
N ASP A 220 -31.92 21.55 0.39
CA ASP A 220 -31.81 20.23 1.02
C ASP A 220 -30.34 19.88 1.36
N ILE A 221 -29.37 20.28 0.53
CA ILE A 221 -27.94 20.03 0.78
C ILE A 221 -27.33 21.00 1.81
N ALA A 222 -27.86 22.22 1.96
CA ALA A 222 -27.32 23.25 2.84
C ALA A 222 -26.97 22.75 4.27
N PRO A 223 -27.86 22.05 5.01
CA PRO A 223 -27.51 21.56 6.34
C PRO A 223 -26.40 20.49 6.35
N TYR A 224 -26.25 19.72 5.28
CA TYR A 224 -25.14 18.76 5.14
C TYR A 224 -23.82 19.48 4.89
N LEU A 225 -23.80 20.58 4.12
CA LEU A 225 -22.60 21.39 3.95
C LEU A 225 -22.15 22.03 5.28
N VAL A 226 -23.10 22.47 6.11
CA VAL A 226 -22.80 22.99 7.46
C VAL A 226 -22.22 21.89 8.35
N ALA A 227 -22.83 20.70 8.38
CA ALA A 227 -22.30 19.56 9.14
C ALA A 227 -20.90 19.15 8.66
N PHE A 228 -20.66 19.16 7.34
CA PHE A 228 -19.35 18.89 6.77
C PHE A 228 -18.31 19.95 7.17
N ALA A 229 -18.65 21.24 7.12
CA ALA A 229 -17.77 22.32 7.56
C ALA A 229 -17.44 22.20 9.06
N ALA A 230 -18.42 21.87 9.90
CA ALA A 230 -18.21 21.63 11.32
C ALA A 230 -17.25 20.46 11.58
N TYR A 231 -17.38 19.36 10.81
CA TYR A 231 -16.43 18.25 10.86
C TYR A 231 -15.01 18.69 10.46
N LEU A 232 -14.86 19.48 9.39
CA LEU A 232 -13.53 19.97 8.97
C LEU A 232 -12.88 20.85 10.04
N VAL A 233 -13.66 21.72 10.70
CA VAL A 233 -13.16 22.53 11.82
C VAL A 233 -12.69 21.62 12.96
N TRP A 234 -13.51 20.64 13.37
CA TRP A 234 -13.12 19.72 14.44
C TRP A 234 -11.87 18.92 14.06
N ARG A 235 -11.83 18.37 12.84
CA ARG A 235 -10.68 17.66 12.32
C ARG A 235 -9.42 18.53 12.36
N PHE A 236 -9.50 19.79 11.93
CA PHE A 236 -8.36 20.71 11.96
C PHE A 236 -7.88 20.98 13.40
N LEU A 237 -8.80 21.20 14.32
CA LEU A 237 -8.46 21.40 15.74
C LEU A 237 -7.83 20.14 16.36
N ALA A 238 -8.23 18.94 15.93
CA ALA A 238 -7.73 17.68 16.45
C ALA A 238 -6.35 17.28 15.89
N ILE A 239 -6.12 17.40 14.56
CA ILE A 239 -4.91 16.85 13.91
C ILE A 239 -4.11 17.89 13.10
N GLY A 240 -4.51 19.17 13.11
CA GLY A 240 -3.83 20.25 12.39
C GLY A 240 -3.92 20.18 10.86
N LYS A 241 -4.72 19.25 10.30
CA LYS A 241 -4.87 19.03 8.86
C LYS A 241 -6.34 18.95 8.44
N LEU A 242 -6.68 19.70 7.38
CA LEU A 242 -8.02 19.68 6.77
C LEU A 242 -8.20 18.54 5.77
N VAL A 243 -7.16 18.26 4.98
CA VAL A 243 -7.14 17.28 3.88
C VAL A 243 -5.87 16.45 3.96
N GLY A 244 -5.93 15.20 3.49
CA GLY A 244 -4.81 14.27 3.53
C GLY A 244 -4.82 13.40 4.78
N GLY A 245 -3.64 12.96 5.19
CA GLY A 245 -3.45 11.94 6.25
C GLY A 245 -2.48 10.83 5.86
N TYR A 246 -2.21 10.74 4.55
CA TYR A 246 -1.32 9.77 3.90
C TYR A 246 0.09 10.34 3.61
N VAL A 247 0.54 11.37 4.35
CA VAL A 247 1.87 11.98 4.12
C VAL A 247 2.97 10.95 4.43
N GLY A 248 3.89 10.69 3.50
CA GLY A 248 4.90 9.64 3.57
C GLY A 248 4.42 8.21 3.22
N SER A 249 3.11 8.00 3.03
CA SER A 249 2.52 6.67 2.77
C SER A 249 2.37 6.35 1.27
N ILE A 250 1.84 5.15 0.92
CA ILE A 250 1.48 4.78 -0.46
C ILE A 250 0.69 5.89 -1.14
N GLY A 251 -0.35 6.45 -0.48
CA GLY A 251 -1.26 7.43 -1.10
C GLY A 251 -0.61 8.71 -1.62
N GLN A 252 0.51 9.14 -1.03
CA GLN A 252 1.29 10.30 -1.52
C GLN A 252 2.17 9.93 -2.72
N ARG A 253 2.73 8.71 -2.78
CA ARG A 253 3.51 8.27 -3.95
C ARG A 253 2.65 7.88 -5.14
N LEU A 254 1.39 7.51 -4.89
CA LEU A 254 0.40 7.36 -5.94
C LEU A 254 0.10 8.68 -6.67
N TYR A 255 0.57 9.83 -6.15
CA TYR A 255 0.32 11.17 -6.67
C TYR A 255 0.79 11.43 -8.08
N GLU A 256 1.92 10.83 -8.46
CA GLU A 256 2.56 11.13 -9.74
C GLU A 256 1.87 10.41 -10.93
N ASN A 257 0.98 9.45 -10.68
CA ASN A 257 0.36 8.60 -11.72
C ASN A 257 -1.16 8.39 -11.57
N TYR A 258 -1.88 9.31 -10.91
CA TYR A 258 -3.30 9.10 -10.58
C TYR A 258 -4.19 8.81 -11.80
N PHE A 259 -4.08 9.59 -12.87
CA PHE A 259 -4.92 9.38 -14.05
C PHE A 259 -4.57 8.07 -14.78
N ALA A 260 -3.27 7.77 -14.90
CA ALA A 260 -2.80 6.51 -15.48
C ALA A 260 -3.35 5.30 -14.70
N ARG A 261 -3.29 5.29 -13.37
CA ARG A 261 -3.83 4.17 -12.57
C ARG A 261 -5.33 3.94 -12.77
N TRP A 262 -6.12 5.00 -12.98
CA TRP A 262 -7.54 4.83 -13.24
C TRP A 262 -7.84 4.24 -14.62
N VAL A 263 -7.03 4.58 -15.63
CA VAL A 263 -7.29 4.23 -17.03
C VAL A 263 -6.49 2.99 -17.50
N SER A 264 -5.29 2.75 -16.98
CA SER A 264 -4.34 1.73 -17.48
C SER A 264 -4.12 0.53 -16.56
N SER A 265 -4.50 0.58 -15.27
CA SER A 265 -4.12 -0.48 -14.30
C SER A 265 -4.96 -1.76 -14.33
N GLY A 266 -6.01 -1.82 -15.16
CA GLY A 266 -6.99 -2.92 -15.09
C GLY A 266 -7.83 -2.94 -13.80
N SER A 267 -7.69 -1.98 -12.87
CA SER A 267 -8.46 -1.96 -11.62
C SER A 267 -9.99 -1.90 -11.85
N LEU A 268 -10.43 -1.14 -12.86
CA LEU A 268 -11.85 -1.11 -13.24
C LEU A 268 -12.31 -2.42 -13.86
N TRP A 269 -11.44 -3.09 -14.62
CA TRP A 269 -11.70 -4.43 -15.12
C TRP A 269 -11.86 -5.42 -13.97
N GLN A 270 -11.02 -5.31 -12.96
CA GLN A 270 -11.03 -6.15 -11.77
C GLN A 270 -12.28 -5.91 -10.88
N LEU A 271 -12.92 -4.74 -10.97
CA LEU A 271 -14.22 -4.47 -10.35
C LEU A 271 -15.37 -5.25 -11.02
N LEU A 272 -15.29 -5.44 -12.35
CA LEU A 272 -16.26 -6.22 -13.14
C LEU A 272 -15.93 -7.72 -13.17
N HIS A 273 -14.66 -8.09 -13.05
CA HIS A 273 -14.15 -9.45 -12.95
C HIS A 273 -13.39 -9.68 -11.63
N PRO A 274 -14.08 -9.64 -10.48
CA PRO A 274 -13.47 -9.66 -9.15
C PRO A 274 -13.03 -11.07 -8.71
N PHE A 275 -12.12 -11.65 -9.47
CA PHE A 275 -11.52 -12.95 -9.17
C PHE A 275 -10.07 -12.77 -8.74
N ASN A 276 -9.75 -13.21 -7.52
CA ASN A 276 -8.37 -13.32 -7.07
C ASN A 276 -7.59 -14.30 -7.97
N GLN A 277 -6.52 -13.83 -8.62
CA GLN A 277 -5.68 -14.67 -9.50
C GLN A 277 -4.94 -15.79 -8.76
N GLY A 278 -4.60 -15.63 -7.49
CA GLY A 278 -3.97 -16.67 -6.67
C GLY A 278 -4.92 -17.82 -6.32
N ILE A 279 -6.23 -17.56 -6.35
CA ILE A 279 -7.28 -18.56 -6.02
C ILE A 279 -7.94 -19.12 -7.28
N TYR A 280 -8.20 -18.27 -8.28
CA TYR A 280 -8.93 -18.61 -9.48
C TYR A 280 -8.05 -18.52 -10.72
N ALA A 281 -7.72 -19.68 -11.29
CA ALA A 281 -7.05 -19.77 -12.58
C ALA A 281 -7.78 -18.97 -13.69
N GLU A 282 -7.05 -18.57 -14.73
CA GLU A 282 -7.60 -17.76 -15.83
C GLU A 282 -8.74 -18.47 -16.60
N ASN A 283 -8.66 -19.79 -16.72
CA ASN A 283 -9.64 -20.64 -17.39
C ASN A 283 -10.74 -21.18 -16.43
N HIS A 284 -10.84 -20.66 -15.21
CA HIS A 284 -11.79 -21.16 -14.21
C HIS A 284 -13.25 -21.01 -14.67
N VAL A 285 -14.08 -22.06 -14.49
CA VAL A 285 -15.46 -22.13 -14.99
C VAL A 285 -16.34 -20.96 -14.55
N LEU A 286 -16.18 -20.48 -13.32
CA LEU A 286 -16.93 -19.32 -12.79
C LEU A 286 -16.68 -18.03 -13.60
N ARG A 287 -15.50 -17.86 -14.20
CA ARG A 287 -15.21 -16.70 -15.07
C ARG A 287 -16.05 -16.78 -16.35
N VAL A 288 -16.22 -17.98 -16.91
CA VAL A 288 -17.07 -18.21 -18.09
C VAL A 288 -18.53 -17.98 -17.74
N ILE A 289 -19.01 -18.57 -16.63
CA ILE A 289 -20.38 -18.38 -16.14
C ILE A 289 -20.68 -16.89 -15.97
N LEU A 290 -19.78 -16.12 -15.33
CA LEU A 290 -19.99 -14.70 -15.13
C LEU A 290 -20.12 -13.92 -16.45
N ARG A 291 -19.27 -14.22 -17.44
CA ARG A 291 -19.34 -13.59 -18.78
C ARG A 291 -20.66 -13.91 -19.47
N VAL A 292 -21.14 -15.15 -19.39
CA VAL A 292 -22.46 -15.54 -19.93
C VAL A 292 -23.58 -14.78 -19.22
N LEU A 293 -23.54 -14.68 -17.89
CA LEU A 293 -24.52 -13.90 -17.13
C LEU A 293 -24.51 -12.42 -17.49
N TYR A 294 -23.34 -11.82 -17.74
CA TYR A 294 -23.23 -10.45 -18.23
C TYR A 294 -23.80 -10.27 -19.63
N ALA A 295 -23.58 -11.23 -20.54
CA ALA A 295 -24.19 -11.19 -21.87
C ALA A 295 -25.72 -11.27 -21.79
N LEU A 296 -26.26 -12.20 -20.99
CA LEU A 296 -27.70 -12.33 -20.74
C LEU A 296 -28.29 -11.07 -20.09
N ALA A 297 -27.61 -10.51 -19.09
CA ALA A 297 -27.98 -9.24 -18.49
C ALA A 297 -28.00 -8.11 -19.53
N GLY A 298 -27.00 -8.03 -20.39
CA GLY A 298 -26.94 -7.04 -21.48
C GLY A 298 -28.12 -7.15 -22.44
N ILE A 299 -28.50 -8.37 -22.84
CA ILE A 299 -29.70 -8.62 -23.66
C ILE A 299 -30.96 -8.13 -22.95
N ILE A 300 -31.12 -8.43 -21.66
CA ILE A 300 -32.27 -7.99 -20.86
C ILE A 300 -32.30 -6.47 -20.70
N VAL A 301 -31.16 -5.82 -20.50
CA VAL A 301 -31.04 -4.36 -20.41
C VAL A 301 -31.46 -3.71 -21.73
N VAL A 302 -30.96 -4.19 -22.86
CA VAL A 302 -31.32 -3.67 -24.19
C VAL A 302 -32.80 -3.87 -24.46
N ALA A 303 -33.33 -5.08 -24.21
CA ALA A 303 -34.76 -5.35 -24.32
C ALA A 303 -35.58 -4.42 -23.40
N GLY A 304 -35.12 -4.22 -22.16
CA GLY A 304 -35.70 -3.30 -21.20
C GLY A 304 -35.73 -1.86 -21.71
N ILE A 305 -34.65 -1.34 -22.28
CA ILE A 305 -34.61 0.03 -22.84
C ILE A 305 -35.58 0.19 -24.01
N VAL A 306 -35.67 -0.80 -24.90
CA VAL A 306 -36.59 -0.79 -26.05
C VAL A 306 -38.05 -0.82 -25.59
N ILE A 307 -38.34 -1.59 -24.55
CA ILE A 307 -39.71 -1.81 -24.04
C ILE A 307 -40.16 -0.67 -23.12
N ASP A 308 -39.24 -0.08 -22.35
CA ASP A 308 -39.51 0.78 -21.20
C ASP A 308 -39.23 2.28 -21.48
N GLN A 309 -39.28 2.70 -22.75
CA GLN A 309 -38.99 4.08 -23.17
C GLN A 309 -39.88 5.16 -22.49
N LYS A 310 -40.99 4.75 -21.86
CA LYS A 310 -41.96 5.65 -21.21
C LYS A 310 -41.79 5.77 -19.69
N LEU A 311 -40.94 4.97 -19.04
CA LEU A 311 -40.80 5.01 -17.58
C LEU A 311 -39.68 5.95 -17.14
N ALA A 312 -39.95 7.25 -17.24
CA ALA A 312 -39.03 8.31 -16.83
C ALA A 312 -38.47 8.12 -15.40
N SER A 313 -39.22 7.48 -14.51
CA SER A 313 -38.79 7.19 -13.13
C SER A 313 -37.64 6.17 -13.04
N ARG A 314 -37.57 5.18 -13.94
CA ARG A 314 -36.46 4.21 -13.95
C ARG A 314 -35.16 4.84 -14.46
N GLN A 315 -35.25 5.70 -15.48
CA GLN A 315 -34.09 6.45 -15.95
C GLN A 315 -33.52 7.35 -14.85
N LYS A 316 -34.40 8.03 -14.08
CA LYS A 316 -33.97 8.81 -12.90
C LYS A 316 -33.22 7.96 -11.88
N LEU A 317 -33.68 6.74 -11.60
CA LEU A 317 -32.99 5.82 -10.69
C LEU A 317 -31.59 5.43 -11.18
N ILE A 318 -31.44 5.13 -12.47
CA ILE A 318 -30.13 4.79 -13.05
C ILE A 318 -29.19 6.00 -13.00
N TYR A 319 -29.66 7.20 -13.37
CA TYR A 319 -28.85 8.42 -13.29
C TYR A 319 -28.47 8.76 -11.85
N PHE A 320 -29.38 8.59 -10.90
CA PHE A 320 -29.07 8.72 -9.48
C PHE A 320 -27.99 7.72 -9.05
N ALA A 321 -28.14 6.44 -9.40
CA ALA A 321 -27.19 5.40 -9.00
C ALA A 321 -25.80 5.61 -9.65
N LEU A 322 -25.74 6.12 -10.89
CA LEU A 322 -24.50 6.55 -11.53
C LEU A 322 -23.86 7.74 -10.81
N ALA A 323 -24.65 8.77 -10.47
CA ALA A 323 -24.17 9.91 -9.70
C ALA A 323 -23.65 9.49 -8.31
N PHE A 324 -24.35 8.55 -7.65
CA PHE A 324 -23.93 7.97 -6.38
C PHE A 324 -22.61 7.20 -6.52
N PHE A 325 -22.47 6.39 -7.57
CA PHE A 325 -21.21 5.68 -7.85
C PHE A 325 -20.06 6.66 -8.09
N THR A 326 -20.25 7.67 -8.94
CA THR A 326 -19.22 8.70 -9.21
C THR A 326 -18.85 9.48 -7.94
N ALA A 327 -19.86 9.89 -7.14
CA ALA A 327 -19.63 10.65 -5.92
C ALA A 327 -18.83 9.85 -4.88
N THR A 328 -19.06 8.54 -4.75
CA THR A 328 -18.34 7.67 -3.80
C THR A 328 -16.97 7.25 -4.30
N MET A 329 -16.77 7.18 -5.62
CA MET A 329 -15.49 6.87 -6.23
C MET A 329 -14.50 8.04 -6.19
N LEU A 330 -14.99 9.28 -6.31
CA LEU A 330 -14.15 10.47 -6.44
C LEU A 330 -13.21 10.73 -5.23
N PRO A 331 -13.64 10.63 -3.96
CA PRO A 331 -12.75 10.78 -2.81
C PRO A 331 -11.62 9.75 -2.77
N ASN A 332 -11.83 8.58 -3.38
CA ASN A 332 -10.88 7.49 -3.41
C ASN A 332 -9.85 7.63 -4.54
N PHE A 333 -9.92 8.68 -5.36
CA PHE A 333 -9.03 8.88 -6.51
C PHE A 333 -7.54 8.75 -6.15
N GLN A 334 -7.15 9.22 -4.95
CA GLN A 334 -5.77 9.20 -4.48
C GLN A 334 -5.26 7.83 -4.02
N VAL A 335 -6.16 6.93 -3.64
CA VAL A 335 -5.82 5.62 -3.08
C VAL A 335 -6.30 4.47 -3.97
N TRP A 336 -6.91 4.78 -5.11
CA TRP A 336 -7.46 3.79 -6.02
C TRP A 336 -6.36 2.88 -6.60
N GLY A 337 -6.67 1.59 -6.53
CA GLY A 337 -5.85 0.51 -7.04
C GLY A 337 -6.45 -0.80 -6.54
N LEU A 338 -6.99 -1.58 -7.47
CA LEU A 338 -7.48 -2.92 -7.20
C LEU A 338 -6.58 -3.89 -7.93
N SER A 339 -5.72 -4.59 -7.19
CA SER A 339 -4.80 -5.54 -7.81
C SER A 339 -5.55 -6.79 -8.28
N SER A 340 -4.90 -7.55 -9.15
CA SER A 340 -5.45 -8.81 -9.66
C SER A 340 -5.56 -9.91 -8.58
N SER A 341 -4.83 -9.76 -7.47
CA SER A 341 -4.95 -10.54 -6.24
C SER A 341 -6.07 -10.03 -5.30
N MET A 342 -6.89 -9.07 -5.75
CA MET A 342 -7.96 -8.41 -4.97
C MET A 342 -7.49 -7.55 -3.81
N SER A 343 -6.22 -7.16 -3.77
CA SER A 343 -5.77 -6.21 -2.79
C SER A 343 -6.26 -4.79 -3.10
N GLY A 344 -6.62 -4.05 -2.04
CA GLY A 344 -7.27 -2.73 -2.15
C GLY A 344 -8.78 -2.80 -2.41
N SER A 345 -9.37 -4.01 -2.40
CA SER A 345 -10.79 -4.23 -2.71
C SER A 345 -11.74 -3.52 -1.76
N ARG A 346 -11.33 -3.26 -0.51
CA ARG A 346 -12.13 -2.49 0.46
C ARG A 346 -12.48 -1.08 -0.01
N ILE A 347 -11.67 -0.48 -0.87
CA ILE A 347 -11.92 0.88 -1.41
C ILE A 347 -13.20 0.89 -2.26
N ALA A 348 -13.54 -0.24 -2.89
CA ALA A 348 -14.76 -0.41 -3.65
C ALA A 348 -16.00 -0.75 -2.79
N TYR A 349 -15.86 -0.91 -1.47
CA TYR A 349 -16.96 -1.34 -0.60
C TYR A 349 -18.14 -0.34 -0.63
N LEU A 350 -17.91 0.93 -0.30
CA LEU A 350 -18.97 1.95 -0.39
C LEU A 350 -19.50 2.14 -1.82
N PRO A 351 -18.65 2.33 -2.86
CA PRO A 351 -19.10 2.40 -4.25
C PRO A 351 -19.93 1.21 -4.72
N SER A 352 -19.69 0.01 -4.18
CA SER A 352 -20.47 -1.18 -4.55
C SER A 352 -21.94 -1.11 -4.13
N THR A 353 -22.31 -0.25 -3.17
CA THR A 353 -23.73 0.03 -2.87
C THR A 353 -24.43 0.60 -4.10
N ALA A 354 -23.80 1.57 -4.76
CA ALA A 354 -24.29 2.16 -5.99
C ALA A 354 -24.22 1.19 -7.18
N LEU A 355 -23.19 0.36 -7.28
CA LEU A 355 -23.11 -0.69 -8.31
C LEU A 355 -24.26 -1.70 -8.18
N ALA A 356 -24.58 -2.14 -6.96
CA ALA A 356 -25.70 -3.04 -6.72
C ALA A 356 -27.03 -2.41 -7.18
N LEU A 357 -27.23 -1.12 -6.92
CA LEU A 357 -28.39 -0.37 -7.42
C LEU A 357 -28.40 -0.28 -8.95
N ILE A 358 -27.25 0.03 -9.58
CA ILE A 358 -27.12 0.08 -11.05
C ILE A 358 -27.49 -1.28 -11.66
N ILE A 359 -26.91 -2.37 -11.15
CA ILE A 359 -27.17 -3.75 -11.62
C ILE A 359 -28.68 -4.04 -11.56
N VAL A 360 -29.31 -3.80 -10.42
CA VAL A 360 -30.72 -4.16 -10.23
C VAL A 360 -31.66 -3.25 -11.02
N PHE A 361 -31.47 -1.94 -11.00
CA PHE A 361 -32.33 -1.02 -11.77
C PHE A 361 -32.16 -1.17 -13.28
N SER A 362 -31.01 -1.65 -13.74
CA SER A 362 -30.76 -1.94 -15.15
C SER A 362 -31.35 -3.28 -15.58
N ILE A 363 -31.23 -4.33 -14.77
CA ILE A 363 -31.65 -5.69 -15.16
C ILE A 363 -33.12 -5.96 -14.84
N TYR A 364 -33.61 -5.55 -13.68
CA TYR A 364 -34.97 -5.91 -13.22
C TYR A 364 -36.04 -5.27 -14.12
N ILE A 365 -36.93 -6.10 -14.66
CA ILE A 365 -38.06 -5.65 -15.47
C ILE A 365 -39.29 -5.48 -14.58
N VAL A 366 -39.72 -4.23 -14.41
CA VAL A 366 -40.96 -3.88 -13.71
C VAL A 366 -42.16 -4.32 -14.57
N SER A 367 -43.19 -4.86 -13.92
CA SER A 367 -44.32 -5.57 -14.57
C SER A 367 -44.89 -4.85 -15.83
N PRO A 368 -45.18 -5.59 -16.92
CA PRO A 368 -45.64 -5.04 -18.21
C PRO A 368 -47.13 -4.62 -18.21
N ILE A 369 -47.64 -4.01 -17.13
CA ILE A 369 -49.07 -3.68 -16.97
C ILE A 369 -49.58 -2.72 -18.06
N ILE A 370 -48.68 -1.97 -18.71
CA ILE A 370 -49.03 -1.03 -19.78
C ILE A 370 -49.27 -1.75 -21.13
N TRP A 371 -48.94 -3.05 -21.24
CA TRP A 371 -48.97 -3.82 -22.49
C TRP A 371 -50.27 -4.60 -22.76
N SER A 372 -51.40 -4.19 -22.17
CA SER A 372 -52.69 -4.84 -22.40
C SER A 372 -53.36 -4.54 -23.76
N ALA A 373 -52.75 -3.71 -24.63
CA ALA A 373 -53.43 -3.22 -25.84
C ALA A 373 -52.98 -3.84 -27.19
N LYS A 374 -51.89 -4.61 -27.26
CA LYS A 374 -51.48 -5.32 -28.50
C LYS A 374 -51.20 -6.79 -28.21
N LEU A 375 -51.92 -7.70 -28.88
CA LEU A 375 -51.76 -9.15 -28.74
C LEU A 375 -50.32 -9.60 -29.08
N GLY A 376 -49.77 -10.53 -28.30
CA GLY A 376 -48.40 -11.09 -28.42
C GLY A 376 -47.36 -10.49 -27.47
N SER A 377 -47.76 -9.46 -26.73
CA SER A 377 -46.85 -8.55 -26.05
C SER A 377 -46.68 -8.92 -24.56
N ALA A 378 -47.78 -9.22 -23.87
CA ALA A 378 -47.78 -9.57 -22.44
C ALA A 378 -46.96 -10.84 -22.09
N GLU A 379 -46.92 -11.85 -22.97
CA GLU A 379 -46.13 -13.06 -22.76
C GLU A 379 -44.63 -12.77 -22.74
N LEU A 380 -44.17 -11.98 -23.72
CA LEU A 380 -42.78 -11.54 -23.79
C LEU A 380 -42.38 -10.75 -22.53
N GLY A 381 -43.25 -9.87 -22.03
CA GLY A 381 -43.01 -9.13 -20.78
C GLY A 381 -42.91 -10.03 -19.54
N ARG A 382 -43.74 -11.08 -19.44
CA ARG A 382 -43.66 -12.09 -18.36
C ARG A 382 -42.36 -12.88 -18.44
N VAL A 383 -41.99 -13.34 -19.64
CA VAL A 383 -40.75 -14.07 -19.88
C VAL A 383 -39.55 -13.20 -19.51
N LEU A 384 -39.49 -11.96 -19.99
CA LEU A 384 -38.38 -11.04 -19.67
C LEU A 384 -38.27 -10.74 -18.17
N LYS A 385 -39.39 -10.58 -17.47
CA LYS A 385 -39.40 -10.42 -16.02
C LYS A 385 -38.85 -11.67 -15.32
N ALA A 386 -39.34 -12.86 -15.69
CA ALA A 386 -38.83 -14.11 -15.15
C ALA A 386 -37.34 -14.29 -15.44
N SER A 387 -36.89 -14.02 -16.67
CA SER A 387 -35.48 -14.04 -17.06
C SER A 387 -34.64 -13.05 -16.25
N SER A 388 -35.13 -11.83 -16.00
CA SER A 388 -34.41 -10.84 -15.17
C SER A 388 -34.21 -11.32 -13.74
N ILE A 389 -35.23 -11.94 -13.14
CA ILE A 389 -35.17 -12.52 -11.81
C ILE A 389 -34.19 -13.69 -11.79
N THR A 390 -34.25 -14.59 -12.77
CA THR A 390 -33.32 -15.73 -12.89
C THR A 390 -31.88 -15.25 -13.02
N VAL A 391 -31.61 -14.28 -13.90
CA VAL A 391 -30.25 -13.72 -14.07
C VAL A 391 -29.75 -13.07 -12.78
N LEU A 392 -30.60 -12.31 -12.06
CA LEU A 392 -30.21 -11.71 -10.79
C LEU A 392 -29.92 -12.75 -9.70
N ILE A 393 -30.71 -13.84 -9.62
CA ILE A 393 -30.45 -14.96 -8.71
C ILE A 393 -29.13 -15.64 -9.07
N SER A 394 -28.92 -15.99 -10.35
CA SER A 394 -27.69 -16.64 -10.81
C SER A 394 -26.46 -15.75 -10.60
N LEU A 395 -26.60 -14.44 -10.79
CA LEU A 395 -25.53 -13.48 -10.52
C LEU A 395 -25.20 -13.43 -9.02
N ALA A 396 -26.21 -13.34 -8.16
CA ALA A 396 -26.02 -13.35 -6.71
C ALA A 396 -25.34 -14.64 -6.22
N LEU A 397 -25.74 -15.81 -6.75
CA LEU A 397 -25.12 -17.10 -6.41
C LEU A 397 -23.68 -17.21 -6.93
N THR A 398 -23.42 -16.69 -8.13
CA THR A 398 -22.05 -16.64 -8.68
C THR A 398 -21.18 -15.73 -7.84
N PHE A 399 -21.65 -14.51 -7.53
CA PHE A 399 -20.96 -13.56 -6.67
C PHE A 399 -20.70 -14.11 -5.27
N ALA A 400 -21.67 -14.78 -4.65
CA ALA A 400 -21.51 -15.46 -3.37
C ALA A 400 -20.39 -16.51 -3.40
N THR A 401 -20.34 -17.33 -4.45
CA THR A 401 -19.29 -18.35 -4.63
C THR A 401 -17.92 -17.71 -4.85
N VAL A 402 -17.84 -16.65 -5.66
CA VAL A 402 -16.57 -15.93 -5.92
C VAL A 402 -16.07 -15.24 -4.63
N THR A 403 -16.96 -14.61 -3.88
CA THR A 403 -16.64 -13.99 -2.58
C THR A 403 -16.07 -15.01 -1.60
N ASN A 404 -16.70 -16.18 -1.51
CA ASN A 404 -16.25 -17.23 -0.60
C ASN A 404 -14.83 -17.71 -0.92
N GLY A 405 -14.48 -17.85 -2.20
CA GLY A 405 -13.10 -18.18 -2.58
C GLY A 405 -12.13 -17.00 -2.42
N ASN A 406 -12.54 -15.76 -2.70
CA ASN A 406 -11.72 -14.58 -2.40
C ASN A 406 -11.38 -14.47 -0.89
N ASN A 407 -12.25 -14.97 0.00
CA ASN A 407 -11.97 -15.04 1.44
C ASN A 407 -10.87 -16.05 1.80
N ILE A 408 -10.53 -17.02 0.93
CA ILE A 408 -9.47 -18.02 1.17
C ILE A 408 -8.10 -17.34 1.30
N ALA A 409 -7.84 -16.27 0.54
CA ALA A 409 -6.59 -15.50 0.65
C ALA A 409 -6.32 -15.03 2.09
N TRP A 410 -7.37 -14.58 2.79
CA TRP A 410 -7.26 -14.12 4.19
C TRP A 410 -7.02 -15.27 5.18
N LEU A 411 -7.53 -16.46 4.89
CA LEU A 411 -7.25 -17.67 5.66
C LEU A 411 -5.81 -18.16 5.45
N ASN A 412 -5.32 -18.08 4.21
CA ASN A 412 -3.94 -18.42 3.87
C ASN A 412 -2.95 -17.46 4.54
N SER A 413 -3.23 -16.15 4.50
CA SER A 413 -2.48 -15.12 5.25
C SER A 413 -2.45 -15.41 6.74
N ALA A 414 -3.62 -15.64 7.35
CA ALA A 414 -3.73 -15.97 8.77
C ALA A 414 -2.95 -17.24 9.15
N LYS A 415 -2.95 -18.25 8.29
CA LYS A 415 -2.15 -19.46 8.48
C LYS A 415 -0.66 -19.15 8.44
N SER A 416 -0.20 -18.43 7.41
CA SER A 416 1.21 -18.02 7.25
C SER A 416 1.71 -17.24 8.47
N ILE A 417 0.92 -16.30 9.01
CA ILE A 417 1.27 -15.55 10.22
C ILE A 417 1.40 -16.47 11.44
N ARG A 418 0.47 -17.40 11.65
CA ARG A 418 0.51 -18.34 12.79
C ARG A 418 1.71 -19.27 12.71
N ASP A 419 2.02 -19.77 11.52
CA ASP A 419 3.13 -20.68 11.29
C ASP A 419 4.47 -19.94 11.46
N LEU A 420 4.59 -18.73 10.89
CA LEU A 420 5.75 -17.86 11.11
C LEU A 420 5.94 -17.52 12.60
N LYS A 421 4.86 -17.19 13.32
CA LYS A 421 4.94 -16.91 14.77
C LYS A 421 5.55 -18.09 15.52
N LYS A 422 5.09 -19.33 15.25
CA LYS A 422 5.63 -20.54 15.87
C LYS A 422 7.11 -20.75 15.56
N ASP A 423 7.51 -20.51 14.31
CA ASP A 423 8.91 -20.64 13.91
C ASP A 423 9.78 -19.62 14.64
N VAL A 424 9.35 -18.35 14.69
CA VAL A 424 10.07 -17.31 15.44
C VAL A 424 10.15 -17.65 16.92
N GLU A 425 9.08 -18.16 17.55
CA GLU A 425 9.11 -18.62 18.94
C GLU A 425 10.16 -19.71 19.18
N LYS A 426 10.27 -20.67 18.24
CA LYS A 426 11.27 -21.73 18.30
C LYS A 426 12.68 -21.16 18.18
N GLU A 427 12.90 -20.21 17.27
CA GLU A 427 14.20 -19.57 17.08
C GLU A 427 14.59 -18.73 18.30
N LEU A 428 13.65 -17.95 18.87
CA LEU A 428 13.85 -17.15 20.08
C LEU A 428 14.25 -18.02 21.29
N ALA A 429 13.63 -19.19 21.44
CA ALA A 429 13.95 -20.12 22.54
C ALA A 429 15.38 -20.68 22.50
N THR A 430 16.07 -20.55 21.36
CA THR A 430 17.44 -21.03 21.16
C THR A 430 18.49 -19.93 21.19
N LEU A 431 18.09 -18.67 21.42
CA LEU A 431 19.02 -17.55 21.48
C LEU A 431 19.91 -17.61 22.73
N ALA A 432 21.19 -17.31 22.55
CA ALA A 432 22.09 -17.05 23.66
C ALA A 432 21.72 -15.73 24.37
N VAL A 433 22.15 -15.57 25.63
CA VAL A 433 21.88 -14.35 26.41
C VAL A 433 22.44 -13.13 25.68
N GLY A 434 21.58 -12.15 25.39
CA GLY A 434 21.94 -10.91 24.69
C GLY A 434 22.03 -11.03 23.16
N GLN A 435 21.89 -12.24 22.60
CA GLN A 435 21.81 -12.47 21.16
C GLN A 435 20.44 -12.05 20.62
N LYS A 436 20.39 -11.51 19.39
CA LYS A 436 19.16 -11.11 18.71
C LYS A 436 18.86 -11.99 17.50
N LEU A 437 17.59 -12.22 17.21
CA LEU A 437 17.12 -12.90 16.02
C LEU A 437 16.89 -11.91 14.88
N VAL A 438 17.62 -12.08 13.79
CA VAL A 438 17.53 -11.26 12.59
C VAL A 438 16.69 -12.00 11.55
N LEU A 439 15.61 -11.37 11.08
CA LEU A 439 14.64 -11.98 10.17
C LEU A 439 14.68 -11.36 8.78
N PHE A 440 14.55 -12.22 7.77
CA PHE A 440 14.60 -11.86 6.35
C PHE A 440 13.43 -12.42 5.55
N ASN A 441 13.15 -11.78 4.41
CA ASN A 441 12.17 -12.19 3.40
C ASN A 441 10.77 -12.48 3.96
N LEU A 442 10.37 -11.75 5.01
CA LEU A 442 9.06 -11.94 5.62
C LEU A 442 7.96 -11.62 4.60
N PRO A 443 6.87 -12.40 4.59
CA PRO A 443 5.77 -12.13 3.69
C PRO A 443 5.14 -10.80 4.08
N SER A 444 4.95 -9.88 3.11
CA SER A 444 4.08 -8.70 3.28
C SER A 444 2.66 -8.94 2.78
N ARG A 445 2.47 -9.92 1.91
CA ARG A 445 1.18 -10.39 1.41
C ARG A 445 1.18 -11.88 1.13
N VAL A 446 0.01 -12.50 1.23
CA VAL A 446 -0.28 -13.86 0.77
C VAL A 446 -1.58 -13.81 -0.02
N ASP A 447 -1.54 -14.19 -1.30
CA ASP A 447 -2.69 -14.13 -2.22
C ASP A 447 -3.40 -12.75 -2.23
N GLY A 448 -2.68 -11.65 -2.04
CA GLY A 448 -3.21 -10.28 -1.97
C GLY A 448 -3.71 -9.81 -0.60
N ALA A 449 -3.88 -10.73 0.37
CA ALA A 449 -4.18 -10.40 1.77
C ALA A 449 -2.90 -9.96 2.51
N PHE A 450 -3.01 -8.91 3.31
CA PHE A 450 -1.86 -8.31 3.99
C PHE A 450 -1.39 -9.12 5.19
N THR A 451 -0.07 -9.25 5.37
CA THR A 451 0.57 -9.87 6.56
C THR A 451 1.31 -8.83 7.40
N PHE A 452 2.57 -8.49 7.08
CA PHE A 452 3.34 -7.48 7.79
C PHE A 452 3.92 -6.47 6.81
N THR A 453 3.65 -5.18 7.03
CA THR A 453 4.17 -4.12 6.15
C THR A 453 5.26 -3.28 6.80
N MET A 454 5.42 -3.38 8.13
CA MET A 454 6.44 -2.66 8.89
C MET A 454 6.82 -3.40 10.18
N ARG A 455 7.98 -3.04 10.74
CA ARG A 455 8.54 -3.62 11.96
C ARG A 455 7.59 -3.63 13.16
N PRO A 456 6.88 -2.53 13.46
CA PRO A 456 5.98 -2.49 14.61
C PRO A 456 4.86 -3.54 14.54
N MET A 457 4.41 -3.95 13.35
CA MET A 457 3.40 -5.00 13.19
C MET A 457 3.92 -6.38 13.58
N LEU A 458 5.18 -6.69 13.24
CA LEU A 458 5.80 -7.93 13.69
C LEU A 458 6.08 -7.88 15.19
N ALA A 459 6.54 -6.75 15.72
CA ALA A 459 6.74 -6.56 17.15
C ALA A 459 5.45 -6.81 17.95
N GLY A 460 4.31 -6.37 17.41
CA GLY A 460 2.97 -6.60 17.96
C GLY A 460 2.60 -8.06 18.23
N LEU A 461 3.23 -9.03 17.55
CA LEU A 461 3.03 -10.47 17.81
C LEU A 461 3.69 -10.97 19.11
N PHE A 462 4.71 -10.25 19.59
CA PHE A 462 5.60 -10.65 20.68
C PHE A 462 5.52 -9.69 21.88
N ILE A 463 4.48 -8.85 21.91
CA ILE A 463 4.09 -8.01 23.03
C ILE A 463 2.63 -8.26 23.43
N ALA A 464 2.28 -7.88 24.65
CA ALA A 464 0.90 -7.93 25.12
C ALA A 464 -0.04 -7.12 24.19
N PRO A 465 -1.27 -7.59 23.92
CA PRO A 465 -1.94 -8.76 24.51
C PRO A 465 -1.85 -10.04 23.66
N VAL A 466 -1.23 -9.96 22.47
CA VAL A 466 -1.10 -11.12 21.56
C VAL A 466 -0.08 -12.11 22.10
N TRP A 467 0.99 -11.59 22.70
CA TRP A 467 1.93 -12.32 23.52
C TRP A 467 1.43 -12.35 24.97
N PRO A 468 1.33 -13.52 25.63
CA PRO A 468 0.80 -13.59 26.99
C PRO A 468 1.61 -12.72 27.96
N ASP A 469 0.93 -11.97 28.85
CA ASP A 469 1.56 -11.14 29.89
C ASP A 469 2.51 -11.91 30.82
N SER A 470 2.27 -13.22 30.97
CA SER A 470 3.15 -14.12 31.72
C SER A 470 4.50 -14.37 31.05
N LYS A 471 4.63 -14.05 29.76
CA LYS A 471 5.88 -14.13 29.01
C LYS A 471 6.51 -12.74 28.92
N LYS A 472 7.83 -12.69 29.09
CA LYS A 472 8.61 -11.47 28.87
C LYS A 472 8.43 -10.96 27.44
N ASP A 473 8.32 -9.65 27.25
CA ASP A 473 8.41 -8.99 25.95
C ASP A 473 9.73 -9.40 25.24
N GLN A 474 9.60 -9.96 24.03
CA GLN A 474 10.73 -10.37 23.20
C GLN A 474 10.83 -9.57 21.90
N SER A 475 10.01 -8.53 21.72
CA SER A 475 10.02 -7.71 20.50
C SER A 475 11.36 -7.02 20.26
N ALA A 476 12.07 -6.66 21.33
CA ALA A 476 13.40 -6.05 21.27
C ALA A 476 14.52 -7.03 20.85
N ASP A 477 14.27 -8.34 20.98
CA ASP A 477 15.20 -9.41 20.59
C ASP A 477 15.05 -9.75 19.10
N ILE A 478 14.02 -9.22 18.42
CA ILE A 478 13.76 -9.43 16.99
C ILE A 478 14.19 -8.21 16.19
N VAL A 479 15.01 -8.45 15.17
CA VAL A 479 15.50 -7.44 14.22
C VAL A 479 15.05 -7.86 12.81
N PRO A 480 13.87 -7.40 12.36
CA PRO A 480 13.44 -7.62 10.99
C PRO A 480 14.16 -6.66 10.04
N LEU A 481 14.88 -7.21 9.08
CA LEU A 481 15.65 -6.44 8.10
C LEU A 481 14.87 -6.14 6.81
N ASP A 482 13.79 -6.89 6.55
CA ASP A 482 13.03 -6.79 5.30
C ASP A 482 11.56 -6.37 5.49
N TYR A 483 11.23 -5.10 5.24
CA TYR A 483 9.83 -4.66 4.95
C TYR A 483 9.66 -3.94 3.62
N HIS A 484 9.46 -4.67 2.51
CA HIS A 484 9.05 -4.13 1.19
C HIS A 484 9.98 -3.10 0.49
N PRO A 485 10.23 -3.21 -0.83
CA PRO A 485 10.98 -2.19 -1.61
C PRO A 485 10.41 -0.75 -1.55
N ASN A 486 9.16 -0.54 -1.14
CA ASN A 486 8.56 0.79 -1.01
C ASN A 486 8.61 1.35 0.43
N TRP A 487 8.97 0.55 1.44
CA TRP A 487 8.87 0.96 2.84
C TRP A 487 10.05 0.59 3.73
N SER A 488 10.95 -0.26 3.26
CA SER A 488 12.09 -0.64 4.07
C SER A 488 13.22 0.32 3.92
N ILE A 489 13.89 0.46 5.05
CA ILE A 489 15.31 0.69 5.12
C ILE A 489 15.99 -0.38 4.26
N PHE A 490 16.56 0.03 3.13
CA PHE A 490 17.54 -0.78 2.43
C PHE A 490 18.64 -1.10 3.45
N VAL A 491 18.91 -2.38 3.69
CA VAL A 491 20.01 -2.76 4.57
C VAL A 491 21.28 -2.44 3.80
N ASN A 492 22.06 -1.49 4.32
CA ASN A 492 23.38 -1.21 3.78
C ASN A 492 24.19 -2.52 3.81
N ARG A 493 24.91 -2.80 2.73
CA ARG A 493 25.83 -3.94 2.61
C ARG A 493 26.77 -4.03 3.80
N GLN A 494 27.35 -2.91 4.25
CA GLN A 494 28.30 -2.87 5.36
C GLN A 494 27.63 -3.22 6.71
N ASP A 495 26.39 -2.79 6.92
CA ASP A 495 25.60 -3.15 8.10
C ASP A 495 25.29 -4.64 8.10
N PHE A 496 24.89 -5.18 6.93
CA PHE A 496 24.65 -6.60 6.76
C PHE A 496 25.93 -7.43 6.98
N GLU A 497 27.06 -7.02 6.38
CA GLU A 497 28.37 -7.66 6.58
C GLU A 497 28.79 -7.63 8.06
N THR A 498 28.47 -6.56 8.79
CA THR A 498 28.75 -6.45 10.23
C THR A 498 27.90 -7.44 11.04
N ILE A 499 26.60 -7.54 10.72
CA ILE A 499 25.67 -8.48 11.38
C ILE A 499 26.11 -9.94 11.17
N ILE A 500 26.43 -10.35 9.94
CA ILE A 500 26.81 -11.74 9.66
C ILE A 500 28.15 -12.13 10.29
N ARG A 501 29.07 -11.18 10.50
CA ARG A 501 30.37 -11.41 11.13
C ARG A 501 30.31 -11.51 12.65
N GLN A 502 29.16 -11.25 13.26
CA GLN A 502 28.96 -11.27 14.71
C GLN A 502 27.93 -12.34 15.12
N PRO A 503 28.17 -13.64 14.84
CA PRO A 503 27.23 -14.71 15.14
C PRO A 503 26.93 -14.87 16.64
N GLN A 504 27.81 -14.37 17.51
CA GLN A 504 27.60 -14.30 18.96
C GLN A 504 26.54 -13.26 19.37
N LEU A 505 26.32 -12.22 18.56
CA LEU A 505 25.32 -11.18 18.82
C LEU A 505 24.05 -11.35 18.00
N TYR A 506 24.15 -12.00 16.83
CA TYR A 506 23.03 -12.16 15.90
C TYR A 506 22.87 -13.60 15.44
N LYS A 507 21.63 -14.11 15.53
CA LYS A 507 21.19 -15.34 14.88
C LYS A 507 20.34 -14.96 13.68
N LEU A 508 20.60 -15.53 12.51
CA LEU A 508 19.88 -15.19 11.29
C LEU A 508 18.87 -16.29 10.91
N ALA A 509 17.68 -15.88 10.46
CA ALA A 509 16.65 -16.77 9.92
C ALA A 509 15.91 -16.08 8.75
N THR A 510 15.67 -16.79 7.66
CA THR A 510 14.96 -16.27 6.48
C THR A 510 13.67 -17.04 6.27
N TYR A 511 12.60 -16.35 5.85
CA TYR A 511 11.37 -17.00 5.46
C TYR A 511 11.46 -17.53 4.03
N ASP A 512 11.22 -18.83 3.87
CA ASP A 512 11.10 -19.48 2.56
C ASP A 512 9.62 -19.63 2.22
N ALA A 513 9.15 -18.91 1.20
CA ALA A 513 7.74 -18.91 0.82
C ALA A 513 7.27 -20.25 0.25
N ALA A 514 8.12 -20.96 -0.50
CA ALA A 514 7.79 -22.27 -1.05
C ALA A 514 7.63 -23.33 0.05
N LEU A 515 8.42 -23.22 1.13
CA LEU A 515 8.32 -24.10 2.29
C LEU A 515 7.32 -23.59 3.37
N GLY A 516 6.91 -22.33 3.29
CA GLY A 516 6.02 -21.68 4.25
C GLY A 516 6.57 -21.60 5.68
N LYS A 517 7.90 -21.49 5.84
CA LYS A 517 8.56 -21.55 7.16
C LYS A 517 9.89 -20.79 7.21
N LEU A 518 10.39 -20.55 8.42
CA LEU A 518 11.76 -20.05 8.61
C LEU A 518 12.78 -21.17 8.37
N VAL A 519 13.85 -20.80 7.67
CA VAL A 519 15.04 -21.63 7.46
C VAL A 519 16.28 -20.83 7.81
N LYS A 520 17.37 -21.54 8.15
CA LYS A 520 18.67 -20.91 8.34
C LYS A 520 19.15 -20.38 6.97
N PRO A 521 19.55 -19.10 6.85
CA PRO A 521 20.13 -18.61 5.62
C PRO A 521 21.47 -19.29 5.39
N ASP A 522 21.72 -19.69 4.14
CA ASP A 522 23.02 -20.19 3.73
C ASP A 522 23.92 -19.00 3.41
N LEU A 523 24.85 -18.73 4.33
CA LEU A 523 25.84 -17.65 4.22
C LEU A 523 27.23 -18.21 3.96
N THR A 524 27.33 -19.47 3.51
CA THR A 524 28.62 -20.08 3.23
C THR A 524 29.32 -19.31 2.10
N ILE A 525 30.39 -18.60 2.48
CA ILE A 525 31.39 -18.12 1.55
C ILE A 525 32.23 -19.38 1.20
N PRO A 526 32.38 -19.77 -0.09
CA PRO A 526 33.18 -20.92 -0.45
C PRO A 526 34.55 -20.87 0.23
N ALA A 527 35.00 -21.99 0.81
CA ALA A 527 36.23 -22.09 1.61
C ALA A 527 37.52 -21.69 0.85
N GLU A 528 37.45 -21.56 -0.47
CA GLU A 528 38.48 -21.02 -1.35
C GLU A 528 38.74 -19.52 -1.15
N LEU A 529 37.91 -18.82 -0.36
CA LEU A 529 38.03 -17.40 0.01
C LEU A 529 38.52 -17.23 1.46
N SER A 530 39.68 -17.80 1.77
CA SER A 530 40.41 -17.57 3.03
C SER A 530 40.80 -16.08 3.21
N PRO A 531 41.04 -15.61 4.44
CA PRO A 531 41.30 -14.18 4.74
C PRO A 531 42.51 -13.58 4.00
N GLU A 532 43.45 -14.44 3.58
CA GLU A 532 44.71 -14.05 2.93
C GLU A 532 44.51 -13.64 1.45
N LEU A 533 43.41 -14.04 0.80
CA LEU A 533 43.06 -13.63 -0.57
C LEU A 533 42.29 -12.30 -0.65
N SER A 534 42.13 -11.59 0.47
CA SER A 534 41.31 -10.37 0.55
C SER A 534 41.89 -9.13 -0.15
N ARG A 535 43.09 -9.21 -0.74
CA ARG A 535 43.78 -8.08 -1.39
C ARG A 535 43.60 -7.97 -2.91
N ASP A 536 43.32 -9.07 -3.62
CA ASP A 536 43.09 -9.09 -5.07
C ASP A 536 41.73 -9.72 -5.42
N ARG A 537 40.64 -8.97 -5.22
CA ARG A 537 39.26 -9.40 -5.56
C ARG A 537 38.85 -9.03 -6.99
N ASP A 538 39.68 -9.36 -7.98
CA ASP A 538 39.34 -9.27 -9.41
C ASP A 538 39.31 -10.64 -10.10
N SER A 539 39.29 -11.76 -9.34
CA SER A 539 39.14 -13.11 -9.89
C SER A 539 37.68 -13.38 -10.32
N SER A 540 37.40 -12.93 -11.55
CA SER A 540 36.31 -13.25 -12.51
C SER A 540 34.94 -13.65 -11.95
N LEU A 541 34.06 -12.65 -11.80
CA LEU A 541 32.61 -12.89 -11.88
C LEU A 541 32.26 -13.69 -13.16
N PRO A 542 31.25 -14.57 -13.13
CA PRO A 542 30.91 -15.37 -14.31
C PRO A 542 30.55 -14.45 -15.48
N SER A 543 30.99 -14.81 -16.69
CA SER A 543 30.48 -14.15 -17.89
C SER A 543 29.00 -14.53 -18.08
N LEU A 544 28.24 -13.66 -18.75
CA LEU A 544 26.82 -13.90 -19.00
C LEU A 544 26.61 -14.20 -20.49
N SER A 545 25.95 -15.34 -20.75
CA SER A 545 25.25 -15.58 -22.01
C SER A 545 23.98 -14.74 -22.04
N MET A 546 23.55 -14.29 -23.21
CA MET A 546 22.28 -13.58 -23.38
C MET A 546 21.46 -14.23 -24.49
N THR A 547 20.21 -14.59 -24.19
CA THR A 547 19.25 -15.13 -25.15
C THR A 547 17.98 -14.29 -25.18
N VAL A 548 17.33 -14.17 -26.33
CA VAL A 548 16.19 -13.26 -26.51
C VAL A 548 14.91 -14.06 -26.77
N GLY A 549 13.91 -13.87 -25.92
CA GLY A 549 12.52 -14.29 -26.18
C GLY A 549 11.74 -13.12 -26.77
N GLN A 550 11.49 -13.15 -28.09
CA GLN A 550 10.74 -12.09 -28.75
C GLN A 550 9.23 -12.27 -28.57
N GLY A 551 8.56 -11.20 -28.15
CA GLY A 551 7.11 -11.09 -28.10
C GLY A 551 6.62 -9.87 -28.88
N THR A 552 5.30 -9.82 -29.13
CA THR A 552 4.67 -8.78 -29.96
C THR A 552 4.51 -7.43 -29.26
N LYS A 553 4.46 -7.42 -27.91
CA LYS A 553 4.32 -6.21 -27.08
C LYS A 553 5.50 -5.98 -26.13
N SER A 554 6.21 -7.05 -25.77
CA SER A 554 7.40 -7.02 -24.94
C SER A 554 8.39 -8.06 -25.43
N SER A 555 9.66 -7.87 -25.11
CA SER A 555 10.70 -8.89 -25.30
C SER A 555 11.44 -9.10 -23.98
N SER A 556 11.90 -10.33 -23.78
CA SER A 556 12.63 -10.74 -22.58
C SER A 556 14.05 -11.17 -22.97
N TYR A 557 15.06 -10.63 -22.30
CA TYR A 557 16.45 -11.02 -22.45
C TYR A 557 16.85 -11.86 -21.23
N TYR A 558 17.19 -13.12 -21.45
CA TYR A 558 17.58 -14.07 -20.41
C TYR A 558 19.10 -14.14 -20.34
N LEU A 559 19.65 -13.73 -19.21
CA LEU A 559 21.07 -13.70 -18.91
C LEU A 559 21.43 -14.89 -18.02
N LYS A 560 22.29 -15.80 -18.49
CA LYS A 560 22.71 -16.97 -17.71
C LYS A 560 24.23 -17.01 -17.53
N PRO A 561 24.73 -17.39 -16.34
CA PRO A 561 26.16 -17.61 -16.11
C PRO A 561 26.77 -18.62 -17.08
N GLU A 562 27.92 -18.27 -17.63
CA GLU A 562 28.77 -19.13 -18.47
C GLU A 562 30.08 -19.44 -17.75
N GLY A 563 30.63 -20.63 -18.02
CA GLY A 563 31.91 -21.08 -17.44
C GLY A 563 31.74 -22.12 -16.32
N PRO A 564 32.76 -22.30 -15.46
CA PRO A 564 32.75 -23.33 -14.40
C PRO A 564 31.73 -23.03 -13.29
N THR A 565 31.42 -21.75 -13.05
CA THR A 565 30.40 -21.29 -12.11
C THR A 565 29.05 -21.17 -12.82
N LYS A 566 28.09 -22.05 -12.48
CA LYS A 566 26.75 -22.09 -13.09
C LYS A 566 25.71 -21.19 -12.41
N SER A 567 26.14 -20.42 -11.42
CA SER A 567 25.30 -19.53 -10.63
C SER A 567 26.05 -18.26 -10.26
N ILE A 568 25.31 -17.18 -10.02
CA ILE A 568 25.86 -15.91 -9.50
C ILE A 568 25.69 -15.92 -7.99
N ASN A 569 26.79 -15.65 -7.25
CA ASN A 569 26.73 -15.39 -5.82
C ASN A 569 26.28 -13.94 -5.58
N PRO A 570 25.14 -13.71 -4.91
CA PRO A 570 24.65 -12.38 -4.59
C PRO A 570 25.59 -11.48 -3.79
N LEU A 571 26.44 -12.07 -2.93
CA LEU A 571 27.35 -11.32 -2.06
C LEU A 571 28.58 -10.77 -2.80
N THR A 572 28.85 -11.26 -4.01
CA THR A 572 30.01 -10.89 -4.81
C THR A 572 29.69 -9.88 -5.92
N VAL A 573 28.41 -9.61 -6.18
CA VAL A 573 27.92 -8.75 -7.27
C VAL A 573 27.07 -7.63 -6.71
N ASP A 574 27.35 -6.39 -7.12
CA ASP A 574 26.53 -5.24 -6.75
C ASP A 574 25.80 -4.61 -7.93
N PHE A 575 26.31 -4.78 -9.16
CA PHE A 575 25.70 -4.18 -10.35
C PHE A 575 25.69 -5.09 -11.56
N LEU A 576 24.70 -4.86 -12.41
CA LEU A 576 24.64 -5.33 -13.78
C LEU A 576 24.84 -4.13 -14.70
N GLU A 577 25.95 -4.10 -15.42
CA GLU A 577 26.24 -3.11 -16.46
C GLU A 577 25.63 -3.56 -17.79
N LEU A 578 24.93 -2.63 -18.43
CA LEU A 578 24.26 -2.81 -19.72
C LEU A 578 24.56 -1.60 -20.61
N ASP A 579 25.06 -1.85 -21.81
CA ASP A 579 25.04 -0.84 -22.87
C ASP A 579 23.69 -0.92 -23.57
N VAL A 580 22.90 0.16 -23.54
CA VAL A 580 21.53 0.17 -24.03
C VAL A 580 21.29 1.36 -24.94
N LYS A 581 20.74 1.11 -26.11
CA LYS A 581 20.23 2.14 -27.02
C LYS A 581 18.73 1.94 -27.21
N VAL A 582 17.95 2.99 -26.92
CA VAL A 582 16.49 2.96 -27.05
C VAL A 582 16.05 4.06 -28.01
N THR A 583 15.30 3.66 -29.05
CA THR A 583 14.70 4.60 -30.01
C THR A 583 13.19 4.52 -29.90
N LYS A 584 12.54 5.66 -29.71
CA LYS A 584 11.07 5.70 -29.69
C LYS A 584 10.52 5.50 -31.11
N LYS A 585 9.58 4.58 -31.28
CA LYS A 585 8.84 4.40 -32.53
C LYS A 585 7.91 5.60 -32.69
N SER A 586 8.16 6.45 -33.70
CA SER A 586 7.32 7.64 -33.94
C SER A 586 5.82 7.25 -33.96
N PRO A 587 4.95 7.95 -33.21
CA PRO A 587 3.54 7.58 -33.16
C PRO A 587 2.89 7.85 -34.51
N GLN A 588 2.15 6.89 -35.05
CA GLN A 588 1.18 7.18 -36.11
C GLN A 588 0.10 8.13 -35.54
N ILE A 589 0.22 9.41 -35.91
CA ILE A 589 -0.83 10.38 -36.27
C ILE A 589 -2.15 10.36 -35.43
N PHE A 590 -2.25 11.36 -34.54
CA PHE A 590 -3.41 12.19 -34.12
C PHE A 590 -4.28 11.89 -32.86
N PRO A 591 -4.78 12.94 -32.15
CA PRO A 591 -4.39 14.38 -32.19
C PRO A 591 -3.52 14.84 -31.00
N PRO A 592 -2.74 15.93 -31.18
CA PRO A 592 -1.82 16.48 -30.19
C PRO A 592 -2.38 17.69 -29.42
N ALA A 593 -2.17 17.75 -28.10
CA ALA A 593 -2.05 19.01 -27.34
C ALA A 593 -1.55 18.79 -25.89
N GLN A 594 -0.32 19.24 -25.62
CA GLN A 594 0.09 19.93 -24.38
C GLN A 594 0.10 19.21 -23.02
N LEU A 595 0.28 17.88 -22.93
CA LEU A 595 0.59 17.26 -21.64
C LEU A 595 1.82 16.35 -21.74
N SER A 596 2.93 16.85 -21.17
CA SER A 596 4.26 16.26 -21.00
C SER A 596 5.18 16.19 -22.25
N GLN A 597 5.98 17.25 -22.44
CA GLN A 597 7.32 17.12 -23.04
C GLN A 597 8.30 16.35 -22.13
N THR A 598 7.82 15.72 -21.06
CA THR A 598 8.59 15.03 -20.03
C THR A 598 8.15 13.58 -19.97
N ASN A 599 8.70 12.75 -20.86
CA ASN A 599 9.33 11.47 -20.54
C ASN A 599 9.68 10.71 -21.83
N ASN A 600 10.75 11.13 -22.53
CA ASN A 600 11.47 10.28 -23.48
C ASN A 600 12.30 9.25 -22.71
N LYS A 601 11.63 8.41 -21.92
CA LYS A 601 12.26 7.36 -21.13
C LYS A 601 11.45 6.07 -21.25
N ALA A 602 12.14 4.96 -21.43
CA ALA A 602 11.55 3.62 -21.51
C ALA A 602 11.92 2.81 -20.26
N SER A 603 11.01 1.95 -19.79
CA SER A 603 11.24 1.14 -18.59
C SER A 603 11.94 -0.16 -18.94
N LEU A 604 13.03 -0.45 -18.24
CA LEU A 604 13.74 -1.73 -18.25
C LEU A 604 13.44 -2.45 -16.93
N PHE A 605 12.81 -3.61 -17.00
CA PHE A 605 12.48 -4.44 -15.84
C PHE A 605 13.51 -5.56 -15.68
N VAL A 606 13.89 -5.89 -14.45
CA VAL A 606 14.93 -6.85 -14.08
C VAL A 606 14.37 -7.82 -13.05
N ILE A 607 14.46 -9.10 -13.37
CA ILE A 607 13.91 -10.24 -12.60
C ILE A 607 15.01 -11.29 -12.49
N TRP A 608 14.99 -12.13 -11.46
CA TRP A 608 15.93 -13.24 -11.33
C TRP A 608 15.23 -14.50 -10.81
N ASN A 609 15.73 -15.67 -11.21
CA ASN A 609 15.31 -17.00 -10.75
C ASN A 609 13.83 -17.41 -10.93
N ASN A 610 13.02 -16.60 -11.63
CA ASN A 610 11.66 -16.93 -12.07
C ASN A 610 10.82 -17.74 -11.05
N ARG A 611 10.86 -17.34 -9.76
CA ARG A 611 10.18 -18.09 -8.68
C ARG A 611 8.66 -18.00 -8.83
N PRO A 612 7.90 -19.05 -8.42
CA PRO A 612 6.45 -19.07 -8.50
C PRO A 612 5.79 -17.85 -7.85
N ALA A 613 4.64 -17.45 -8.39
CA ALA A 613 3.91 -16.24 -8.05
C ALA A 613 3.04 -16.31 -6.79
N ASP A 614 3.52 -16.99 -5.74
CA ASP A 614 2.75 -17.15 -4.50
C ASP A 614 2.72 -15.87 -3.65
N GLN A 615 3.63 -14.92 -3.89
CA GLN A 615 3.60 -13.58 -3.29
C GLN A 615 3.77 -12.48 -4.34
N GLU A 616 2.78 -11.59 -4.41
CA GLU A 616 2.74 -10.41 -5.29
C GLU A 616 4.03 -9.61 -5.14
N ASP A 617 4.53 -9.47 -3.91
CA ASP A 617 5.77 -8.78 -3.66
C ASP A 617 6.94 -9.53 -4.32
N GLN A 618 7.13 -10.83 -4.10
CA GLN A 618 8.28 -11.62 -4.63
C GLN A 618 8.36 -11.68 -6.17
N THR A 619 7.27 -11.34 -6.85
CA THR A 619 7.17 -11.31 -8.32
C THR A 619 7.30 -9.92 -8.94
N GLU A 620 7.29 -8.85 -8.14
CA GLU A 620 7.49 -7.50 -8.68
C GLU A 620 8.93 -7.34 -9.23
N PRO A 621 9.10 -7.02 -10.53
CA PRO A 621 10.39 -6.77 -11.12
C PRO A 621 11.04 -5.52 -10.52
N HIS A 622 12.36 -5.55 -10.32
CA HIS A 622 13.13 -4.31 -10.18
C HIS A 622 13.06 -3.56 -11.52
N TRP A 623 13.08 -2.23 -11.53
CA TRP A 623 13.04 -1.50 -12.80
C TRP A 623 13.88 -0.23 -12.77
N THR A 624 14.38 0.16 -13.94
CA THR A 624 15.08 1.43 -14.17
C THR A 624 14.58 2.10 -15.45
N SER A 625 14.71 3.42 -15.53
CA SER A 625 14.31 4.19 -16.71
C SER A 625 15.51 4.47 -17.61
N VAL A 626 15.37 4.21 -18.90
CA VAL A 626 16.40 4.42 -19.92
C VAL A 626 16.00 5.56 -20.85
N PRO A 627 16.86 6.56 -21.14
CA PRO A 627 16.57 7.58 -22.14
C PRO A 627 16.28 6.96 -23.52
N ALA A 628 15.18 7.38 -24.15
CA ALA A 628 14.75 6.94 -25.47
C ALA A 628 15.09 7.99 -26.54
N ASP A 629 16.35 8.43 -26.57
CA ASP A 629 16.88 9.49 -27.45
C ASP A 629 17.65 8.95 -28.66
N GLY A 630 17.71 7.63 -28.83
CA GLY A 630 18.45 6.96 -29.90
C GLY A 630 19.97 6.95 -29.71
N GLN A 631 20.49 7.46 -28.60
CA GLN A 631 21.90 7.36 -28.22
C GLN A 631 22.16 6.09 -27.42
N GLU A 632 23.43 5.67 -27.37
CA GLU A 632 23.86 4.55 -26.55
C GLU A 632 24.18 5.04 -25.14
N HIS A 633 23.55 4.41 -24.15
CA HIS A 633 23.69 4.74 -22.73
C HIS A 633 24.26 3.53 -22.00
N LYS A 634 25.30 3.76 -21.20
CA LYS A 634 25.80 2.77 -20.26
C LYS A 634 25.01 2.85 -18.96
N ILE A 635 24.24 1.81 -18.67
CA ILE A 635 23.33 1.73 -17.54
C ILE A 635 23.89 0.75 -16.51
N LEU A 636 23.93 1.18 -15.26
CA LEU A 636 24.18 0.29 -14.14
C LEU A 636 22.86 0.01 -13.44
N VAL A 637 22.43 -1.24 -13.47
CA VAL A 637 21.32 -1.72 -12.64
C VAL A 637 21.91 -2.13 -11.30
N GLU A 638 21.41 -1.54 -10.23
CA GLU A 638 21.85 -1.85 -8.88
C GLU A 638 21.19 -3.14 -8.38
N LEU A 639 22.01 -4.14 -8.09
CA LEU A 639 21.57 -5.47 -7.64
C LEU A 639 21.76 -5.64 -6.12
N GLY A 640 22.71 -4.91 -5.51
CA GLY A 640 23.15 -5.07 -4.11
C GLY A 640 22.09 -4.77 -3.03
N PRO A 641 21.32 -3.66 -3.08
CA PRO A 641 20.27 -3.35 -2.10
C PRO A 641 18.97 -4.12 -2.33
N LEU A 642 18.90 -4.95 -3.38
CA LEU A 642 17.73 -5.76 -3.64
C LEU A 642 17.70 -6.88 -2.61
N LYS A 643 16.91 -6.65 -1.57
CA LYS A 643 16.59 -7.48 -0.38
C LYS A 643 16.34 -8.97 -0.65
N ARG A 644 16.10 -9.32 -1.91
CA ARG A 644 15.77 -10.65 -2.42
C ARG A 644 16.90 -11.29 -3.24
N TRP A 645 17.82 -10.49 -3.77
CA TRP A 645 19.01 -10.94 -4.48
C TRP A 645 19.98 -11.58 -3.49
N LEU A 646 20.24 -10.96 -2.33
CA LEU A 646 21.20 -11.41 -1.30
C LEU A 646 20.94 -12.80 -0.69
N LEU A 647 19.75 -13.39 -0.89
CA LEU A 647 19.29 -14.60 -0.19
C LEU A 647 18.89 -15.74 -1.13
N SER A 648 19.08 -15.59 -2.45
CA SER A 648 18.48 -16.50 -3.43
C SER A 648 19.19 -17.84 -3.62
N LYS A 649 20.13 -18.21 -2.74
CA LYS A 649 20.98 -19.42 -2.76
C LYS A 649 21.99 -19.42 -3.91
N ASP A 650 21.53 -19.14 -5.13
CA ASP A 650 22.28 -19.05 -6.38
C ASP A 650 21.40 -18.33 -7.40
N VAL A 651 21.89 -17.31 -8.12
CA VAL A 651 21.13 -16.74 -9.25
C VAL A 651 21.52 -17.47 -10.53
N ASP A 652 20.61 -18.31 -11.01
CA ASP A 652 20.81 -19.13 -12.22
C ASP A 652 20.51 -18.33 -13.49
N GLU A 653 19.63 -17.33 -13.39
CA GLU A 653 19.16 -16.54 -14.52
C GLU A 653 18.71 -15.15 -14.06
N ILE A 654 19.09 -14.12 -14.83
CA ILE A 654 18.54 -12.76 -14.76
C ILE A 654 17.72 -12.53 -16.02
N ARG A 655 16.45 -12.14 -15.90
CA ARG A 655 15.59 -11.77 -17.02
C ARG A 655 15.42 -10.26 -17.08
N LEU A 656 15.68 -9.66 -18.24
CA LEU A 656 15.40 -8.26 -18.53
C LEU A 656 14.15 -8.17 -19.41
N ASP A 657 13.08 -7.54 -18.94
CA ASP A 657 11.85 -7.34 -19.71
C ASP A 657 11.77 -5.88 -20.20
N VAL A 658 11.49 -5.71 -21.50
CA VAL A 658 11.36 -4.39 -22.15
C VAL A 658 10.10 -4.30 -23.01
N ALA A 659 9.50 -3.11 -23.07
CA ALA A 659 8.35 -2.82 -23.93
C ALA A 659 8.81 -2.60 -25.39
N THR A 660 8.26 -3.36 -26.34
CA THR A 660 8.65 -3.33 -27.77
C THR A 660 7.58 -2.78 -28.70
N ASP A 661 6.40 -2.44 -28.17
CA ASP A 661 5.32 -1.80 -28.90
C ASP A 661 5.62 -0.33 -29.22
N GLU A 662 6.17 0.42 -28.26
CA GLU A 662 6.48 1.84 -28.39
C GLU A 662 7.96 2.16 -28.66
N TYR A 663 8.86 1.20 -28.40
CA TYR A 663 10.31 1.42 -28.43
C TYR A 663 11.04 0.31 -29.18
N ASP A 664 12.13 0.69 -29.84
CA ASP A 664 13.15 -0.22 -30.37
C ASP A 664 14.33 -0.25 -29.39
N TRP A 665 14.59 -1.45 -28.86
CA TRP A 665 15.66 -1.70 -27.88
C TRP A 665 16.83 -2.43 -28.52
N GLN A 666 18.03 -1.91 -28.27
CA GLN A 666 19.29 -2.60 -28.53
C GLN A 666 20.04 -2.71 -27.19
N ILE A 667 20.19 -3.93 -26.70
CA ILE A 667 20.92 -4.22 -25.47
C ILE A 667 22.21 -4.94 -25.84
N GLY A 668 23.35 -4.37 -25.44
CA GLY A 668 24.69 -4.90 -25.62
C GLY A 668 25.00 -6.06 -24.68
N LYS A 669 26.26 -6.50 -24.66
CA LYS A 669 26.67 -7.66 -23.84
C LYS A 669 26.65 -7.27 -22.35
N PRO A 670 25.85 -7.94 -21.50
CA PRO A 670 25.79 -7.62 -20.08
C PRO A 670 27.08 -8.00 -19.35
N LYS A 671 27.42 -7.22 -18.33
CA LYS A 671 28.58 -7.46 -17.47
C LYS A 671 28.22 -7.33 -15.99
N LEU A 672 28.58 -8.32 -15.19
CA LEU A 672 28.47 -8.24 -13.73
C LEU A 672 29.65 -7.44 -13.18
N ILE A 673 29.37 -6.55 -12.24
CA ILE A 673 30.38 -5.73 -11.56
C ILE A 673 30.37 -6.01 -10.07
N GLY A 674 31.56 -6.24 -9.53
CA GLY A 674 31.78 -6.53 -8.13
C GLY A 674 31.66 -5.29 -7.26
N ALA A 675 31.44 -5.54 -5.97
CA ALA A 675 31.09 -4.54 -4.97
C ALA A 675 32.02 -3.34 -4.84
N LYS A 676 33.31 -3.60 -4.99
CA LYS A 676 34.38 -2.65 -4.69
C LYS A 676 34.99 -2.02 -5.94
N THR A 677 34.43 -2.33 -7.11
CA THR A 677 35.01 -1.92 -8.38
C THR A 677 34.66 -0.47 -8.71
N ILE A 678 33.47 0.01 -8.33
CA ILE A 678 33.01 1.37 -8.66
C ILE A 678 32.53 2.18 -7.45
N THR A 679 32.54 1.59 -6.26
CA THR A 679 32.22 2.25 -4.99
C THR A 679 33.51 2.67 -4.30
N PRO A 680 33.70 3.97 -4.00
CA PRO A 680 34.83 4.42 -3.20
C PRO A 680 34.83 3.81 -1.80
N ASN A 681 36.02 3.54 -1.27
CA ASN A 681 36.19 3.12 0.12
C ASN A 681 36.23 4.36 1.03
N LEU A 682 35.59 4.26 2.20
CA LEU A 682 35.61 5.28 3.24
C LEU A 682 35.66 4.61 4.62
N SER A 683 36.57 5.04 5.48
CA SER A 683 36.67 4.57 6.85
C SER A 683 37.19 5.66 7.77
N THR A 684 36.81 5.63 9.04
CA THR A 684 37.49 6.43 10.07
C THR A 684 38.90 5.89 10.30
N THR A 685 39.89 6.77 10.48
CA THR A 685 41.26 6.38 10.82
C THR A 685 41.32 5.58 12.13
N HIS A 686 40.41 5.84 13.07
CA HIS A 686 40.20 5.04 14.27
C HIS A 686 38.79 4.45 14.30
N ASN A 687 38.66 3.12 14.31
CA ASN A 687 37.37 2.42 14.25
C ASN A 687 36.38 2.80 15.37
N GLU A 688 36.88 3.27 16.52
CA GLU A 688 36.07 3.72 17.66
C GLU A 688 35.24 4.99 17.37
N ASP A 689 35.64 5.76 16.35
CA ASP A 689 34.95 6.98 15.91
C ASP A 689 33.77 6.66 15.00
N ASN A 690 33.80 5.51 14.34
CA ASN A 690 32.65 5.00 13.61
C ASN A 690 31.62 4.45 14.61
N TYR A 691 30.47 5.10 14.65
CA TYR A 691 29.37 4.76 15.55
C TYR A 691 28.84 3.33 15.34
N ASP A 692 28.90 2.81 14.11
CA ASP A 692 28.40 1.49 13.74
C ASP A 692 29.42 0.37 13.99
N LEU A 693 30.72 0.69 13.92
CA LEU A 693 31.81 -0.26 14.19
C LEU A 693 32.28 -0.27 15.65
N ALA A 694 31.92 0.73 16.45
CA ALA A 694 32.23 0.76 17.87
C ALA A 694 31.62 -0.48 18.56
N PRO A 695 32.38 -1.20 19.42
CA PRO A 695 31.88 -2.39 20.08
C PRO A 695 30.59 -2.08 20.85
N LEU A 696 29.56 -2.91 20.65
CA LEU A 696 28.35 -2.95 21.44
C LEU A 696 28.68 -3.43 22.86
N SER A 697 29.43 -2.64 23.61
CA SER A 697 29.67 -2.90 25.04
C SER A 697 28.37 -2.71 25.84
N GLU A 698 28.33 -3.29 27.03
CA GLU A 698 27.26 -3.18 28.04
C GLU A 698 26.80 -1.73 28.30
N ASP A 699 27.57 -0.73 27.86
CA ASP A 699 27.33 0.71 28.01
C ASP A 699 26.05 1.24 27.35
N ARG A 700 25.31 0.48 26.53
CA ARG A 700 23.96 0.88 26.06
C ARG A 700 22.86 0.75 27.12
N LYS A 701 23.11 0.12 28.27
CA LYS A 701 22.13 0.02 29.37
C LYS A 701 22.62 0.50 30.74
N THR A 702 23.93 0.67 30.95
CA THR A 702 24.48 0.81 32.32
C THR A 702 25.42 1.99 32.56
N LYS A 703 25.72 2.85 31.57
CA LYS A 703 26.45 4.10 31.83
C LYS A 703 25.60 5.32 31.52
N SER A 704 25.62 6.28 32.45
CA SER A 704 25.02 7.60 32.29
C SER A 704 25.47 8.25 30.96
N PRO A 705 24.64 9.10 30.33
CA PRO A 705 24.91 9.70 29.00
C PRO A 705 26.22 10.50 28.84
N ASN A 706 27.03 10.66 29.89
CA ASN A 706 28.03 11.72 30.03
C ASN A 706 29.50 11.30 29.86
N GLN A 707 29.84 10.17 29.21
CA GLN A 707 31.25 9.73 29.13
C GLN A 707 31.80 9.38 27.73
N ARG A 708 31.26 9.93 26.65
CA ARG A 708 32.06 10.10 25.42
C ARG A 708 32.25 11.58 25.14
N ILE A 709 33.47 12.06 25.33
CA ILE A 709 33.90 13.41 25.01
C ILE A 709 33.65 13.61 23.50
N ALA A 710 32.87 14.61 23.12
CA ALA A 710 32.72 15.00 21.72
C ALA A 710 34.11 15.34 21.17
N LYS A 711 34.62 14.54 20.22
CA LYS A 711 35.91 14.81 19.59
C LYS A 711 35.79 16.07 18.73
N GLU A 712 36.67 17.05 18.95
CA GLU A 712 36.71 18.29 18.17
C GLU A 712 36.98 18.06 16.68
N ALA A 713 37.58 16.91 16.34
CA ALA A 713 37.88 16.51 14.98
C ALA A 713 37.82 14.98 14.82
N ILE A 714 37.31 14.51 13.68
CA ILE A 714 37.29 13.08 13.30
C ILE A 714 37.97 12.95 11.95
N THR A 715 38.95 12.04 11.83
CA THR A 715 39.71 11.83 10.59
C THR A 715 39.18 10.61 9.83
N PHE A 716 39.05 10.77 8.51
CA PHE A 716 38.58 9.75 7.59
C PHE A 716 39.62 9.50 6.52
N ASP A 717 39.84 8.22 6.22
CA ASP A 717 40.63 7.74 5.10
C ASP A 717 39.70 7.31 3.96
N PHE A 718 40.02 7.71 2.73
CA PHE A 718 39.23 7.37 1.55
C PHE A 718 40.09 6.90 0.37
N ASP A 719 39.52 6.04 -0.46
CA ASP A 719 40.12 5.55 -1.70
C ASP A 719 39.04 5.38 -2.79
N ALA A 720 39.06 6.27 -3.77
CA ALA A 720 38.20 6.29 -4.94
C ALA A 720 38.94 5.90 -6.24
N SER A 721 40.21 5.46 -6.18
CA SER A 721 41.00 5.24 -7.39
C SER A 721 40.48 4.10 -8.26
N LYS A 722 39.79 3.13 -7.63
CA LYS A 722 39.20 1.98 -8.32
C LYS A 722 38.06 2.39 -9.25
N THR A 723 37.41 3.51 -8.97
CA THR A 723 36.20 3.96 -9.69
C THR A 723 36.49 4.60 -11.06
N MET A 724 37.64 5.26 -11.23
CA MET A 724 37.94 6.02 -12.45
C MET A 724 39.20 5.59 -13.22
N GLY A 725 40.03 4.73 -12.63
CA GLY A 725 41.41 4.55 -13.10
C GLY A 725 42.21 5.86 -12.98
N ASP A 726 43.51 5.83 -13.30
CA ASP A 726 44.42 6.99 -13.16
C ASP A 726 44.17 8.07 -14.24
N LYS A 727 42.97 8.67 -14.25
CA LYS A 727 42.64 9.81 -15.13
C LYS A 727 43.04 11.13 -14.47
N ALA A 728 43.68 12.01 -15.25
CA ALA A 728 44.05 13.36 -14.83
C ALA A 728 42.78 14.23 -14.68
N GLY A 729 42.68 15.01 -13.59
CA GLY A 729 41.50 15.84 -13.27
C GLY A 729 40.57 15.27 -12.19
N ALA A 730 40.87 14.07 -11.69
CA ALA A 730 40.01 13.35 -10.76
C ALA A 730 39.90 14.01 -9.38
N ALA A 731 38.66 14.24 -8.94
CA ALA A 731 38.35 14.77 -7.62
C ALA A 731 37.41 13.84 -6.85
N VAL A 732 37.34 14.02 -5.53
CA VAL A 732 36.44 13.30 -4.63
C VAL A 732 35.52 14.29 -3.95
N LEU A 733 34.22 14.08 -4.09
CA LEU A 733 33.19 14.77 -3.34
C LEU A 733 33.05 14.13 -1.96
N VAL A 734 33.05 14.93 -0.90
CA VAL A 734 32.72 14.53 0.47
C VAL A 734 31.39 15.18 0.85
N GLU A 735 30.46 14.41 1.42
CA GLU A 735 29.19 14.92 1.94
C GLU A 735 28.94 14.49 3.38
N VAL A 736 28.40 15.42 4.18
CA VAL A 736 27.99 15.19 5.57
C VAL A 736 26.52 15.52 5.72
N SER A 737 25.73 14.65 6.33
CA SER A 737 24.29 14.83 6.51
C SER A 737 23.76 14.32 7.85
N LYS A 738 22.52 14.71 8.21
CA LYS A 738 21.82 14.16 9.39
C LYS A 738 21.36 12.70 9.12
N PRO A 739 21.22 11.87 10.16
CA PRO A 739 20.72 10.51 10.01
C PRO A 739 19.27 10.57 9.57
N TYR A 740 18.85 9.65 8.73
CA TYR A 740 17.50 9.55 8.19
C TYR A 740 17.04 10.70 7.28
N ALA A 741 17.80 11.80 7.18
CA ALA A 741 17.70 12.69 6.04
C ALA A 741 17.93 11.84 4.76
N SER A 742 18.85 10.88 4.81
CA SER A 742 19.02 9.78 3.85
C SER A 742 17.74 9.06 3.38
N PHE A 743 16.65 8.98 4.17
CA PHE A 743 15.38 8.37 3.69
C PHE A 743 14.50 9.31 2.89
N GLU A 744 14.69 10.63 3.01
CA GLU A 744 14.08 11.66 2.14
C GLU A 744 15.05 12.11 1.03
N HIS A 745 16.34 11.79 1.15
CA HIS A 745 17.41 12.22 0.25
C HIS A 745 17.44 11.53 -1.11
N TYR A 746 16.76 10.40 -1.27
CA TYR A 746 16.99 9.52 -2.42
C TYR A 746 15.71 9.21 -3.19
N ASN A 747 15.77 9.34 -4.53
CA ASN A 747 14.72 8.90 -5.45
C ASN A 747 14.67 7.36 -5.54
N TYR A 748 14.45 6.69 -4.40
CA TYR A 748 14.19 5.25 -4.27
C TYR A 748 15.28 4.28 -4.77
N LEU A 749 16.52 4.71 -5.03
CA LEU A 749 17.62 3.85 -5.46
C LEU A 749 18.89 4.14 -4.65
N MET A 750 19.48 3.10 -4.06
CA MET A 750 20.47 3.18 -2.98
C MET A 750 21.90 3.12 -3.50
N ARG A 751 22.24 3.93 -4.50
CA ARG A 751 23.62 4.26 -4.93
C ARG A 751 23.57 5.38 -5.97
N GLU A 752 23.33 6.58 -5.48
CA GLU A 752 23.13 7.74 -6.34
C GLU A 752 24.41 8.18 -7.05
N ARG A 753 24.21 8.84 -8.19
CA ARG A 753 25.23 9.59 -8.93
C ARG A 753 25.01 11.10 -8.84
N LEU A 754 24.07 11.54 -8.01
CA LEU A 754 23.73 12.94 -7.88
C LEU A 754 24.10 13.42 -6.46
N PRO A 755 24.72 14.61 -6.34
CA PRO A 755 24.99 15.21 -5.04
C PRO A 755 23.71 15.51 -4.26
N SER A 756 23.72 15.32 -2.93
CA SER A 756 22.55 15.55 -2.09
C SER A 756 22.13 17.02 -2.02
N LYS A 757 20.84 17.35 -2.20
CA LYS A 757 20.34 18.72 -2.03
C LYS A 757 20.29 19.18 -0.55
N HIS A 758 20.52 18.27 0.38
CA HIS A 758 20.33 18.46 1.82
C HIS A 758 21.59 18.15 2.63
N ALA A 759 22.75 18.02 1.98
CA ALA A 759 24.05 17.93 2.64
C ALA A 759 24.26 19.16 3.54
N LEU A 760 24.69 18.93 4.79
CA LEU A 760 25.06 19.98 5.74
C LEU A 760 26.38 20.62 5.34
N LEU A 761 27.34 19.78 4.95
CA LEU A 761 28.66 20.17 4.47
C LEU A 761 28.98 19.39 3.22
N ARG A 762 29.70 20.06 2.31
CA ARG A 762 30.22 19.48 1.09
C ARG A 762 31.61 20.02 0.84
N ALA A 763 32.54 19.14 0.50
CA ALA A 763 33.88 19.51 0.08
C ALA A 763 34.30 18.69 -1.13
N THR A 764 35.18 19.25 -1.96
CA THR A 764 35.78 18.55 -3.09
C THR A 764 37.28 18.46 -2.83
N LEU A 765 37.79 17.25 -2.87
CA LEU A 765 39.21 16.92 -2.66
C LEU A 765 39.84 16.61 -4.01
N ASN A 766 40.98 17.21 -4.32
CA ASN A 766 41.63 17.06 -5.65
C ASN A 766 42.52 15.82 -5.75
N SER A 767 42.21 14.78 -4.98
CA SER A 767 42.94 13.51 -4.97
C SER A 767 41.95 12.35 -4.88
N LEU A 768 42.22 11.26 -5.60
CA LEU A 768 41.42 10.03 -5.54
C LEU A 768 41.70 9.19 -4.28
N LYS A 769 42.80 9.46 -3.57
CA LYS A 769 43.12 8.81 -2.29
C LYS A 769 43.65 9.83 -1.30
N GLY A 770 43.35 9.62 -0.03
CA GLY A 770 43.92 10.44 1.03
C GLY A 770 43.08 10.38 2.29
N SER A 771 43.24 11.41 3.11
CA SER A 771 42.49 11.59 4.33
C SER A 771 41.91 12.99 4.40
N PHE A 772 40.76 13.14 5.03
CA PHE A 772 40.20 14.45 5.38
C PHE A 772 39.77 14.45 6.84
N THR A 773 39.69 15.64 7.43
CA THR A 773 39.27 15.83 8.82
C THR A 773 37.93 16.55 8.86
N LEU A 774 36.97 15.98 9.58
CA LEU A 774 35.71 16.63 9.90
C LEU A 774 35.84 17.35 11.24
N GLU A 775 35.82 18.68 11.21
CA GLU A 775 35.79 19.50 12.41
C GLU A 775 34.36 19.58 12.96
N THR A 776 34.24 19.40 14.27
CA THR A 776 32.96 19.51 14.98
C THR A 776 33.10 20.52 16.10
N LYS A 777 32.06 21.32 16.31
CA LYS A 777 32.09 22.38 17.33
C LYS A 777 31.57 21.83 18.65
N PRO A 778 32.37 21.75 19.72
CA PRO A 778 31.83 21.53 21.05
C PRO A 778 30.87 22.66 21.39
N ILE A 779 29.69 22.35 21.95
CA ILE A 779 28.79 23.39 22.44
C ILE A 779 29.45 24.01 23.67
N SER A 780 30.02 25.21 23.51
CA SER A 780 30.55 25.99 24.63
C SER A 780 29.43 26.27 25.62
N SER A 781 29.66 26.00 26.89
CA SER A 781 28.82 26.36 28.03
C SER A 781 28.61 27.89 28.12
N ALA A 782 27.70 28.41 27.31
CA ALA A 782 27.29 29.82 27.34
C ALA A 782 25.88 29.93 27.95
N SER A 783 25.80 29.81 29.27
CA SER A 783 25.05 30.72 30.18
C SER A 783 24.93 30.05 31.53
N SER A 784 25.46 30.70 32.56
CA SER A 784 25.43 30.24 33.95
C SER A 784 24.06 30.42 34.63
N ASN A 785 22.94 30.37 33.88
CA ASN A 785 21.61 30.66 34.41
C ASN A 785 20.46 29.94 33.67
N ALA A 786 20.64 28.67 33.29
CA ALA A 786 19.53 27.82 32.85
C ALA A 786 19.54 26.51 33.64
N SER A 787 18.40 26.21 34.25
CA SER A 787 18.11 25.01 35.05
C SER A 787 18.57 23.72 34.38
N ALA A 788 19.13 22.83 35.19
CA ALA A 788 19.49 21.46 34.84
C ALA A 788 18.27 20.70 34.28
N ASN A 789 18.12 20.69 32.95
CA ASN A 789 17.37 19.70 32.14
C ASN A 789 17.52 19.91 30.63
N ASN A 790 18.54 20.64 30.15
CA ASN A 790 18.85 20.66 28.73
C ASN A 790 19.70 19.43 28.39
N GLU A 791 19.04 18.36 27.97
CA GLU A 791 19.64 17.28 27.20
C GLU A 791 20.47 17.90 26.06
N THR A 792 21.79 17.75 26.14
CA THR A 792 22.74 18.33 25.19
C THR A 792 22.67 17.58 23.85
N ASP A 793 22.42 18.31 22.75
CA ASP A 793 22.23 17.82 21.37
C ASP A 793 23.50 17.14 20.78
N ILE A 794 23.82 15.94 21.26
CA ILE A 794 24.72 15.01 20.58
C ILE A 794 23.88 14.26 19.54
N ALA A 795 24.14 14.53 18.26
CA ALA A 795 23.43 13.90 17.14
C ALA A 795 24.33 12.88 16.43
N ILE A 796 23.71 11.96 15.71
CA ILE A 796 24.41 11.10 14.75
C ILE A 796 24.54 11.89 13.44
N TYR A 797 25.59 11.70 12.67
CA TYR A 797 25.77 12.23 11.32
C TYR A 797 26.29 11.13 10.40
N GLN A 798 26.02 11.23 9.10
CA GLN A 798 26.53 10.29 8.08
C GLN A 798 27.50 11.02 7.16
N VAL A 799 28.63 10.38 6.87
CA VAL A 799 29.68 10.88 5.98
C VAL A 799 29.83 9.95 4.78
N HIS A 800 29.93 10.51 3.59
CA HIS A 800 30.06 9.79 2.32
C HIS A 800 31.11 10.42 1.42
N VAL A 801 31.67 9.61 0.51
CA VAL A 801 32.53 10.11 -0.57
C VAL A 801 32.14 9.56 -1.94
N ALA A 802 32.38 10.32 -3.01
CA ALA A 802 32.14 9.92 -4.41
C ALA A 802 33.25 10.44 -5.33
N ALA A 803 33.61 9.71 -6.38
CA ALA A 803 34.53 10.21 -7.40
C ALA A 803 33.81 11.18 -8.35
N LEU A 804 34.50 12.22 -8.84
CA LEU A 804 33.98 13.21 -9.79
C LEU A 804 34.81 13.22 -11.08
N ASP A 805 34.16 13.28 -12.24
CA ASP A 805 34.82 13.54 -13.52
C ASP A 805 35.22 15.01 -13.71
N ASP A 806 35.87 15.28 -14.85
CA ASP A 806 36.31 16.62 -15.26
C ASP A 806 35.16 17.64 -15.42
N ALA A 807 33.92 17.16 -15.57
CA ALA A 807 32.71 17.98 -15.63
C ALA A 807 32.06 18.19 -14.24
N GLY A 808 32.71 17.69 -13.17
CA GLY A 808 32.21 17.74 -11.79
C GLY A 808 31.01 16.82 -11.54
N GLN A 809 30.76 15.84 -12.40
CA GLN A 809 29.70 14.86 -12.24
C GLN A 809 30.21 13.62 -11.51
N VAL A 810 29.37 13.01 -10.69
CA VAL A 810 29.76 11.79 -9.96
C VAL A 810 29.96 10.63 -10.95
N VAL A 811 31.14 10.02 -10.88
CA VAL A 811 31.48 8.79 -11.58
C VAL A 811 31.46 7.63 -10.59
N GLY A 812 30.81 6.53 -10.99
CA GLY A 812 30.56 5.40 -10.08
C GLY A 812 29.37 5.66 -9.18
N THR A 813 29.52 5.46 -7.87
CA THR A 813 28.47 5.70 -6.85
C THR A 813 29.10 6.29 -5.60
N PHE A 814 28.29 6.87 -4.70
CA PHE A 814 28.77 7.22 -3.36
C PHE A 814 29.22 5.97 -2.57
N SER A 815 30.13 6.17 -1.63
CA SER A 815 30.55 5.18 -0.65
C SER A 815 29.41 4.81 0.31
N ASP A 816 29.53 3.64 0.94
CA ASP A 816 28.71 3.32 2.11
C ASP A 816 28.89 4.42 3.18
N PRO A 817 27.81 4.85 3.85
CA PRO A 817 27.88 5.85 4.92
C PRO A 817 28.77 5.38 6.06
N VAL A 818 29.58 6.29 6.58
CA VAL A 818 30.18 6.13 7.90
C VAL A 818 29.39 7.00 8.89
N ALA A 819 28.72 6.35 9.85
CA ALA A 819 28.01 7.07 10.91
C ALA A 819 28.98 7.51 12.00
N ILE A 820 28.83 8.75 12.45
CA ILE A 820 29.58 9.31 13.57
C ILE A 820 28.61 9.90 14.59
N LYS A 821 28.94 9.78 15.88
CA LYS A 821 28.22 10.46 16.95
C LYS A 821 29.04 11.65 17.41
N SER A 822 28.60 12.86 17.08
CA SER A 822 29.35 14.07 17.42
C SER A 822 28.45 15.29 17.68
N ALA A 823 29.07 16.39 18.10
CA ALA A 823 28.46 17.71 18.07
C ALA A 823 28.34 18.21 16.60
N LEU A 824 27.78 19.41 16.39
CA LEU A 824 27.49 19.94 15.06
C LEU A 824 28.76 19.98 14.16
N PRO A 825 28.77 19.27 13.01
CA PRO A 825 29.81 19.39 12.00
C PRO A 825 29.84 20.81 11.44
N ILE A 826 31.03 21.40 11.37
CA ILE A 826 31.21 22.81 10.94
C ILE A 826 32.12 22.97 9.72
N ALA A 827 33.11 22.09 9.53
CA ALA A 827 34.01 22.16 8.37
C ALA A 827 34.60 20.80 8.01
N ILE A 828 34.93 20.63 6.73
CA ILE A 828 35.73 19.52 6.19
C ILE A 828 37.08 20.12 5.79
N LYS A 829 38.19 19.56 6.29
CA LYS A 829 39.57 19.99 6.01
C LYS A 829 40.36 18.93 5.28
#